data_AF-A0A1F3KQZ1-F1
#
_entry.id   AF-A0A1F3KQZ1-F1
#
_cell.length_a   1.000
_cell.length_b   1.000
_cell.length_c   1.000
_cell.angle_alpha   90.00
_cell.angle_beta   90.00
_cell.angle_gamma   90.00
#
_symmetry.space_group_name_H-M   'P 1'
#
loop_
_entity.id
_entity.type
_entity.pdbx_description
1 polymer ?
#
loop_
_entity_poly.entity_id
_entity_poly.type
_entity_poly.pdbx_seq_one_letter_code
_entity_poly.pdbx_strand_id
1 'polypeptide(L)'
;MSFDFKKFTNDLYEEYKESLTKEAVDDLLNLNDEYSKDTPVSTGKRLVINNVRIIGEKEISPNQDYSGAKIDFSLPFTSGINMLIADNLKGKSSIFKVIKYALTGSNSLKANIKKWIHLAFVNFSISDKKYTAYLDLSKRSLTAYLLNGFISSVEELETYSEEIIFETNSETTYQDRMNDFFFNQFTYYSLKWTQKSSQKDKDELLEAGASWKTYFKSILLESKDSNSLMYGDQGKKVFQMLLGIELTYPINRLSIKKDMLNFEKAKEQSYSERQKKQAESNLLKHQSRLKEIESEIKEIQTKNNEKINLAPIYKEYNSTLELINSENRKAQKIVTDRQNKNKELNSFKNKQETNQGEINRLSKELEKLIKQRNDLKEYVEIGVLFSNLDIKHCPSCNHDVTESQKKNRLEEHKCSLCGDSIEDENHEIDTDVYDEKIANLELSIQSFEKEIDSLKVQNKELQEYYSNSYNELIGIDKVADTIKDVSSISSRLQELEEIINSSKTEITPDDDKKEKLIAERAVIQFQIIDLLNQKPKTVTDYETKIQLLNSAIEKLSEERLSLGARVINRLSKLMTDEIQALGLKSITEVKIDDNFEVQYKQDNDYITFENIAEGEQLRAKIAFYLSLIQLDIEFNFGRHTRLLIIDSPGKEEADKKYLDGLSQVLNSIDSRYSDYLQILIGTAERQLSGILKNQKEFAIDEYVF
;
A
#
# COMPACT_ATOMS: atom_id res chain seq x y z
N MET A 1 1.54 -14.57 25.95
CA MET A 1 0.85 -13.30 26.28
C MET A 1 0.57 -12.63 24.95
N SER A 2 -0.67 -12.25 24.64
CA SER A 2 -0.92 -11.46 23.44
C SER A 2 -0.54 -10.01 23.73
N PHE A 3 0.10 -9.35 22.76
CA PHE A 3 0.43 -7.93 22.85
C PHE A 3 -0.85 -7.10 22.95
N ASP A 4 -0.92 -6.18 23.92
CA ASP A 4 -2.07 -5.28 24.09
C ASP A 4 -1.71 -3.89 23.54
N PHE A 5 -2.24 -3.59 22.35
CA PHE A 5 -2.00 -2.33 21.67
C PHE A 5 -2.57 -1.12 22.43
N LYS A 6 -3.70 -1.27 23.14
CA LYS A 6 -4.31 -0.17 23.91
C LYS A 6 -3.48 0.13 25.16
N LYS A 7 -2.95 -0.89 25.82
CA LYS A 7 -2.02 -0.68 26.94
C LYS A 7 -0.77 0.05 26.45
N PHE A 8 -0.20 -0.40 25.33
CA PHE A 8 0.97 0.22 24.71
C PHE A 8 0.77 1.71 24.36
N THR A 9 -0.38 2.09 23.79
CA THR A 9 -0.66 3.51 23.50
C THR A 9 -0.80 4.35 24.77
N ASN A 10 -1.44 3.81 25.82
CA ASN A 10 -1.55 4.51 27.11
C ASN A 10 -0.18 4.68 27.78
N ASP A 11 0.68 3.67 27.74
CA ASP A 11 2.03 3.73 28.32
C ASP A 11 2.89 4.79 27.59
N LEU A 12 2.80 4.87 26.26
CA LEU A 12 3.45 5.93 25.47
C LEU A 12 2.86 7.31 25.75
N TYR A 13 1.55 7.43 25.96
CA TYR A 13 0.93 8.71 26.32
C TYR A 13 1.49 9.24 27.65
N GLU A 14 1.68 8.39 28.66
CA GLU A 14 2.24 8.81 29.95
C GLU A 14 3.66 9.39 29.84
N GLU A 15 4.47 8.93 28.88
CA GLU A 15 5.81 9.46 28.60
C GLU A 15 5.77 10.85 27.92
N TYR A 16 4.74 11.14 27.13
CA TYR A 16 4.63 12.36 26.31
C TYR A 16 3.55 13.35 26.78
N LYS A 17 2.86 13.07 27.90
CA LYS A 17 1.72 13.86 28.41
C LYS A 17 1.99 15.34 28.64
N GLU A 18 3.25 15.73 28.88
CA GLU A 18 3.65 17.13 29.06
C GLU A 18 3.70 17.90 27.73
N SER A 19 3.73 17.18 26.61
CA SER A 19 4.00 17.73 25.28
C SER A 19 2.86 17.48 24.27
N LEU A 20 2.08 16.42 24.44
CA LEU A 20 1.00 16.02 23.53
C LEU A 20 -0.27 15.67 24.30
N THR A 21 -1.42 15.98 23.71
CA THR A 21 -2.73 15.56 24.22
C THR A 21 -2.97 14.08 23.95
N LYS A 22 -3.85 13.45 24.75
CA LYS A 22 -4.19 12.04 24.56
C LYS A 22 -4.78 11.77 23.16
N GLU A 23 -5.67 12.62 22.69
CA GLU A 23 -6.24 12.54 21.34
C GLU A 23 -5.15 12.60 20.25
N ALA A 24 -4.15 13.48 20.40
CA ALA A 24 -3.06 13.58 19.42
C ALA A 24 -2.19 12.31 19.40
N VAL A 25 -1.94 11.69 20.55
CA VAL A 25 -1.21 10.41 20.64
C VAL A 25 -2.03 9.29 20.02
N ASP A 26 -3.31 9.19 20.36
CA ASP A 26 -4.22 8.19 19.83
C ASP A 26 -4.34 8.31 18.30
N ASP A 27 -4.49 9.51 17.74
CA ASP A 27 -4.53 9.73 16.28
C ASP A 27 -3.23 9.33 15.57
N LEU A 28 -2.08 9.67 16.16
CA LEU A 28 -0.76 9.32 15.62
C LEU A 28 -0.54 7.80 15.64
N LEU A 29 -0.95 7.13 16.70
CA LEU A 29 -0.79 5.69 16.87
C LEU A 29 -1.98 4.88 16.33
N ASN A 30 -3.05 5.53 15.85
CA ASN A 30 -4.24 4.84 15.36
C ASN A 30 -3.91 3.99 14.12
N LEU A 31 -4.28 2.71 14.18
CA LEU A 31 -4.12 1.72 13.11
C LEU A 31 -5.46 1.10 12.67
N ASN A 32 -6.60 1.68 13.07
CA ASN A 32 -7.96 1.20 12.75
C ASN A 32 -8.18 -0.29 13.05
N ASP A 33 -7.71 -0.76 14.21
CA ASP A 33 -7.77 -2.17 14.64
C ASP A 33 -7.08 -3.19 13.71
N GLU A 34 -6.29 -2.73 12.73
CA GLU A 34 -5.58 -3.61 11.79
C GLU A 34 -4.23 -4.12 12.34
N TYR A 35 -3.92 -3.88 13.62
CA TYR A 35 -2.64 -4.26 14.22
C TYR A 35 -2.44 -5.78 14.34
N SER A 36 -3.52 -6.57 14.30
CA SER A 36 -3.51 -8.03 14.41
C SER A 36 -3.46 -8.76 13.04
N LYS A 37 -3.08 -8.07 11.96
CA LYS A 37 -2.91 -8.68 10.62
C LYS A 37 -1.72 -9.65 10.55
N ASP A 38 -0.80 -9.51 11.48
CA ASP A 38 0.37 -10.38 11.60
C ASP A 38 0.01 -11.68 12.31
N THR A 39 0.45 -12.77 11.71
CA THR A 39 0.47 -14.06 12.36
C THR A 39 1.63 -14.85 11.76
N PRO A 40 2.52 -15.41 12.61
CA PRO A 40 3.59 -16.26 12.15
C PRO A 40 3.02 -17.61 11.71
N VAL A 41 1.79 -17.96 12.11
CA VAL A 41 1.13 -19.22 11.76
C VAL A 41 0.85 -19.24 10.27
N SER A 42 1.30 -20.30 9.62
CA SER A 42 1.06 -20.53 8.21
C SER A 42 -0.40 -20.83 7.93
N THR A 43 -0.83 -20.47 6.72
CA THR A 43 -2.12 -20.91 6.18
C THR A 43 -2.12 -22.39 5.79
N GLY A 44 -0.94 -23.02 5.71
CA GLY A 44 -0.73 -24.38 5.20
C GLY A 44 -1.06 -24.55 3.72
N LYS A 45 -1.54 -23.50 3.05
CA LYS A 45 -1.98 -23.56 1.66
C LYS A 45 -0.79 -23.68 0.73
N ARG A 46 -0.96 -24.55 -0.26
CA ARG A 46 0.07 -24.85 -1.25
C ARG A 46 -0.40 -24.47 -2.64
N LEU A 47 0.37 -23.66 -3.35
CA LEU A 47 0.15 -23.37 -4.77
C LEU A 47 0.86 -24.42 -5.63
N VAL A 48 0.13 -25.04 -6.56
CA VAL A 48 0.68 -26.01 -7.52
C VAL A 48 0.22 -25.64 -8.92
N ILE A 49 1.14 -25.51 -9.86
CA ILE A 49 0.85 -25.44 -11.29
C ILE A 49 0.60 -26.85 -11.78
N ASN A 50 -0.54 -27.09 -12.43
CA ASN A 50 -0.95 -28.40 -12.92
C ASN A 50 -0.75 -28.55 -14.42
N ASN A 51 -1.04 -27.50 -15.20
CA ASN A 51 -0.84 -27.52 -16.65
C ASN A 51 -0.71 -26.11 -17.21
N VAL A 52 0.10 -25.97 -18.25
CA VAL A 52 0.15 -24.76 -19.08
C VAL A 52 -0.16 -25.14 -20.52
N ARG A 53 -1.24 -24.56 -21.09
CA ARG A 53 -1.57 -24.67 -22.50
C ARG A 53 -1.43 -23.32 -23.20
N ILE A 54 -0.80 -23.31 -24.37
CA ILE A 54 -0.56 -22.12 -25.19
C ILE A 54 -1.06 -22.43 -26.60
N ILE A 55 -1.92 -21.57 -27.13
CA ILE A 55 -2.43 -21.66 -28.50
C ILE A 55 -2.09 -20.37 -29.24
N GLY A 56 -1.64 -20.47 -30.49
CA GLY A 56 -1.36 -19.31 -31.32
C GLY A 56 -0.61 -19.64 -32.60
N GLU A 57 0.17 -18.69 -33.12
CA GLU A 57 0.88 -18.82 -34.39
C GLU A 57 2.14 -17.96 -34.43
N LYS A 58 3.25 -18.51 -34.92
CA LYS A 58 4.51 -17.76 -35.06
C LYS A 58 4.40 -16.73 -36.19
N GLU A 59 4.88 -15.51 -35.93
CA GLU A 59 4.81 -14.38 -36.87
C GLU A 59 5.51 -14.73 -38.20
N ILE A 60 4.87 -14.36 -39.32
CA ILE A 60 5.38 -14.67 -40.66
C ILE A 60 6.62 -13.81 -40.92
N SER A 61 7.78 -14.45 -41.13
CA SER A 61 9.03 -13.76 -41.46
C SER A 61 9.72 -14.48 -42.63
N PRO A 62 10.08 -13.77 -43.71
CA PRO A 62 10.61 -14.40 -44.93
C PRO A 62 11.96 -15.12 -44.75
N ASN A 63 12.63 -14.96 -43.61
CA ASN A 63 13.97 -15.52 -43.33
C ASN A 63 14.02 -16.41 -42.08
N GLN A 64 12.90 -17.02 -41.66
CA GLN A 64 12.86 -17.90 -40.48
C GLN A 64 12.10 -19.21 -40.79
N ASP A 65 12.75 -20.35 -40.53
CA ASP A 65 12.23 -21.70 -40.85
C ASP A 65 10.94 -22.07 -40.09
N TYR A 66 10.61 -21.33 -39.04
CA TYR A 66 9.44 -21.53 -38.16
C TYR A 66 8.32 -20.48 -38.37
N SER A 67 8.41 -19.71 -39.46
CA SER A 67 7.43 -18.70 -39.87
C SER A 67 6.04 -19.30 -40.15
N GLY A 68 4.99 -18.78 -39.52
CA GLY A 68 3.60 -19.26 -39.71
C GLY A 68 3.28 -20.61 -39.06
N ALA A 69 4.17 -21.14 -38.22
CA ALA A 69 3.91 -22.39 -37.50
C ALA A 69 2.80 -22.19 -36.45
N LYS A 70 1.79 -23.06 -36.49
CA LYS A 70 0.73 -23.10 -35.46
C LYS A 70 1.28 -23.62 -34.14
N ILE A 71 0.87 -22.99 -33.06
CA ILE A 71 1.19 -23.36 -31.69
C ILE A 71 -0.07 -23.96 -31.08
N ASP A 72 -0.02 -25.23 -30.67
CA ASP A 72 -0.96 -25.87 -29.76
C ASP A 72 -0.14 -26.72 -28.78
N PHE A 73 0.40 -26.02 -27.79
CA PHE A 73 1.35 -26.57 -26.83
C PHE A 73 0.63 -26.82 -25.50
N SER A 74 0.83 -27.99 -24.90
CA SER A 74 0.34 -28.30 -23.55
C SER A 74 1.42 -29.01 -22.76
N LEU A 75 1.70 -28.52 -21.55
CA LEU A 75 2.71 -29.07 -20.67
C LEU A 75 2.15 -29.27 -19.25
N PRO A 76 1.96 -30.52 -18.82
CA PRO A 76 1.55 -30.82 -17.45
C PRO A 76 2.73 -30.67 -16.49
N PHE A 77 2.42 -30.29 -15.26
CA PHE A 77 3.34 -30.23 -14.13
C PHE A 77 2.76 -31.01 -12.95
N THR A 78 3.64 -31.50 -12.10
CA THR A 78 3.29 -32.36 -10.96
C THR A 78 3.90 -31.84 -9.66
N SER A 79 3.57 -32.46 -8.53
CA SER A 79 4.23 -32.21 -7.25
C SER A 79 5.74 -32.46 -7.35
N GLY A 80 6.52 -31.84 -6.45
CA GLY A 80 7.97 -32.01 -6.41
C GLY A 80 8.72 -31.18 -7.45
N ILE A 81 9.88 -31.65 -7.86
CA ILE A 81 10.74 -30.90 -8.77
C ILE A 81 10.43 -31.28 -10.22
N ASN A 82 10.07 -30.29 -11.03
CA ASN A 82 9.78 -30.42 -12.45
C ASN A 82 10.88 -29.70 -13.24
N MET A 83 11.54 -30.42 -14.15
CA MET A 83 12.69 -29.88 -14.89
C MET A 83 12.42 -29.82 -16.38
N LEU A 84 12.68 -28.65 -16.98
CA LEU A 84 12.59 -28.37 -18.40
C LEU A 84 13.99 -28.15 -18.97
N ILE A 85 14.44 -29.09 -19.80
CA ILE A 85 15.77 -29.07 -20.44
C ILE A 85 15.58 -28.76 -21.93
N ALA A 86 16.10 -27.63 -22.37
CA ALA A 86 16.14 -27.23 -23.79
C ALA A 86 17.28 -26.24 -24.01
N ASP A 87 17.68 -25.96 -25.24
CA ASP A 87 18.79 -25.03 -25.48
C ASP A 87 18.40 -23.56 -25.15
N ASN A 88 19.40 -22.69 -25.08
CA ASN A 88 19.17 -21.27 -24.82
C ASN A 88 18.26 -20.63 -25.89
N LEU A 89 17.41 -19.71 -25.45
CA LEU A 89 16.47 -18.97 -26.31
C LEU A 89 15.39 -19.82 -27.00
N LYS A 90 15.19 -21.08 -26.61
CA LYS A 90 14.19 -21.99 -27.20
C LYS A 90 12.79 -21.93 -26.57
N GLY A 91 12.54 -21.02 -25.62
CA GLY A 91 11.18 -20.77 -25.08
C GLY A 91 10.92 -21.20 -23.63
N LYS A 92 11.90 -21.80 -22.93
CA LYS A 92 11.78 -22.17 -21.51
C LYS A 92 11.31 -21.01 -20.61
N SER A 93 12.06 -19.90 -20.64
CA SER A 93 11.73 -18.68 -19.90
C SER A 93 10.38 -18.09 -20.33
N SER A 94 9.95 -18.34 -21.57
CA SER A 94 8.65 -17.87 -22.05
C SER A 94 7.49 -18.60 -21.36
N ILE A 95 7.61 -19.91 -21.07
CA ILE A 95 6.61 -20.64 -20.28
C ILE A 95 6.47 -20.02 -18.88
N PHE A 96 7.58 -19.81 -18.18
CA PHE A 96 7.54 -19.22 -16.85
C PHE A 96 6.98 -17.79 -16.85
N LYS A 97 7.22 -17.03 -17.92
CA LYS A 97 6.62 -15.71 -18.12
C LYS A 97 5.13 -15.76 -18.43
N VAL A 98 4.64 -16.80 -19.09
CA VAL A 98 3.19 -17.05 -19.27
C VAL A 98 2.56 -17.38 -17.93
N ILE A 99 3.16 -18.27 -17.13
CA ILE A 99 2.69 -18.58 -15.76
C ILE A 99 2.64 -17.29 -14.92
N LYS A 100 3.71 -16.50 -14.91
CA LYS A 100 3.76 -15.21 -14.22
C LYS A 100 2.64 -14.27 -14.71
N TYR A 101 2.44 -14.15 -16.02
CA TYR A 101 1.43 -13.25 -16.55
C TYR A 101 0.03 -13.69 -16.16
N ALA A 102 -0.28 -14.98 -16.28
CA ALA A 102 -1.56 -15.53 -15.85
C ALA A 102 -1.79 -15.35 -14.34
N LEU A 103 -0.79 -15.59 -13.50
CA LEU A 103 -0.96 -15.53 -12.05
C LEU A 103 -0.83 -14.12 -11.44
N THR A 104 -0.24 -13.17 -12.14
CA THR A 104 -0.01 -11.81 -11.59
C THR A 104 -0.66 -10.70 -12.39
N GLY A 105 -1.10 -10.97 -13.62
CA GLY A 105 -1.53 -9.94 -14.57
C GLY A 105 -0.42 -9.02 -15.08
N SER A 106 0.83 -9.20 -14.65
CA SER A 106 1.96 -8.39 -15.14
C SER A 106 2.68 -9.09 -16.28
N ASN A 107 2.47 -8.60 -17.50
CA ASN A 107 3.20 -9.12 -18.65
C ASN A 107 4.70 -8.80 -18.61
N SER A 108 5.54 -9.80 -18.86
CA SER A 108 7.00 -9.64 -19.06
C SER A 108 7.54 -10.43 -20.26
N LEU A 109 6.63 -10.89 -21.13
CA LEU A 109 6.96 -11.51 -22.41
C LEU A 109 7.56 -10.48 -23.36
N LYS A 110 8.50 -10.92 -24.19
CA LYS A 110 9.02 -10.07 -25.27
C LYS A 110 7.89 -9.78 -26.26
N ALA A 111 7.89 -8.57 -26.83
CA ALA A 111 6.80 -8.10 -27.70
C ALA A 111 6.53 -9.03 -28.89
N ASN A 112 7.56 -9.64 -29.48
CA ASN A 112 7.43 -10.62 -30.55
C ASN A 112 6.77 -11.93 -30.07
N ILE A 113 7.19 -12.47 -28.93
CA ILE A 113 6.62 -13.71 -28.36
C ILE A 113 5.16 -13.49 -27.93
N LYS A 114 4.84 -12.30 -27.39
CA LYS A 114 3.47 -11.94 -27.02
C LYS A 114 2.52 -12.06 -28.21
N LYS A 115 2.95 -11.61 -29.40
CA LYS A 115 2.13 -11.69 -30.62
C LYS A 115 1.86 -13.12 -31.07
N TRP A 116 2.75 -14.06 -30.73
CA TRP A 116 2.59 -15.46 -31.13
C TRP A 116 1.55 -16.20 -30.29
N ILE A 117 1.25 -15.68 -29.10
CA ILE A 117 0.32 -16.32 -28.17
C ILE A 117 -1.04 -15.67 -28.37
N HIS A 118 -2.01 -16.45 -28.84
CA HIS A 118 -3.40 -16.01 -28.94
C HIS A 118 -4.15 -16.34 -27.65
N LEU A 119 -3.99 -17.56 -27.14
CA LEU A 119 -4.67 -18.03 -25.93
C LEU A 119 -3.66 -18.67 -24.98
N ALA A 120 -3.85 -18.48 -23.68
CA ALA A 120 -3.10 -19.17 -22.64
C ALA A 120 -4.02 -19.67 -21.53
N PHE A 121 -3.87 -20.93 -21.14
CA PHE A 121 -4.55 -21.56 -20.00
C PHE A 121 -3.50 -21.98 -19.00
N VAL A 122 -3.59 -21.47 -17.77
CA VAL A 122 -2.75 -21.90 -16.65
C VAL A 122 -3.66 -22.53 -15.61
N ASN A 123 -3.62 -23.85 -15.55
CA ASN A 123 -4.35 -24.63 -14.56
C ASN A 123 -3.48 -24.75 -13.32
N PHE A 124 -4.02 -24.38 -12.17
CA PHE A 124 -3.32 -24.41 -10.90
C PHE A 124 -4.27 -24.78 -9.76
N SER A 125 -3.72 -25.29 -8.68
CA SER A 125 -4.45 -25.65 -7.48
C SER A 125 -3.90 -24.91 -6.28
N ILE A 126 -4.80 -24.55 -5.36
CA ILE A 126 -4.46 -24.07 -4.03
C ILE A 126 -5.01 -25.09 -3.04
N SER A 127 -4.13 -25.91 -2.48
CA SER A 127 -4.52 -27.14 -1.76
C SER A 127 -5.41 -28.00 -2.67
N ASP A 128 -6.62 -28.37 -2.26
CA ASP A 128 -7.51 -29.23 -3.06
C ASP A 128 -8.38 -28.47 -4.08
N LYS A 129 -8.41 -27.14 -4.00
CA LYS A 129 -9.23 -26.31 -4.91
C LYS A 129 -8.50 -26.10 -6.23
N LYS A 130 -9.20 -26.34 -7.33
CA LYS A 130 -8.70 -26.26 -8.70
C LYS A 130 -9.14 -24.96 -9.35
N TYR A 131 -8.25 -24.35 -10.11
CA TYR A 131 -8.48 -23.08 -10.79
C TYR A 131 -7.86 -23.08 -12.19
N THR A 132 -8.45 -22.27 -13.07
CA THR A 132 -7.88 -21.94 -14.37
C THR A 132 -7.79 -20.42 -14.52
N ALA A 133 -6.58 -19.92 -14.76
CA ALA A 133 -6.36 -18.57 -15.26
C ALA A 133 -6.28 -18.62 -16.79
N TYR A 134 -7.24 -17.99 -17.46
CA TYR A 134 -7.36 -17.95 -18.91
C TYR A 134 -7.08 -16.54 -19.43
N LEU A 135 -6.22 -16.44 -20.45
CA LEU A 135 -5.87 -15.18 -21.13
C LEU A 135 -6.16 -15.30 -22.63
N ASP A 136 -6.99 -14.41 -23.15
CA ASP A 136 -7.16 -14.14 -24.58
C ASP A 136 -6.36 -12.88 -24.97
N LEU A 137 -5.32 -13.11 -25.77
CA LEU A 137 -4.39 -12.13 -26.30
C LEU A 137 -4.57 -11.91 -27.80
N SER A 138 -5.57 -12.55 -28.42
CA SER A 138 -5.86 -12.41 -29.86
C SER A 138 -6.32 -11.00 -30.25
N LYS A 139 -6.92 -10.28 -29.31
CA LYS A 139 -7.44 -8.92 -29.48
C LYS A 139 -6.46 -7.88 -28.96
N ARG A 140 -6.68 -6.62 -29.35
CA ARG A 140 -5.87 -5.47 -28.90
C ARG A 140 -5.95 -5.26 -27.38
N SER A 141 -7.10 -5.53 -26.79
CA SER A 141 -7.32 -5.54 -25.34
C SER A 141 -7.32 -6.97 -24.81
N LEU A 142 -6.61 -7.20 -23.71
CA LEU A 142 -6.63 -8.47 -22.98
C LEU A 142 -8.08 -8.80 -22.58
N THR A 143 -8.55 -10.01 -22.85
CA THR A 143 -9.72 -10.57 -22.16
C THR A 143 -9.23 -11.69 -21.26
N ALA A 144 -9.57 -11.67 -19.97
CA ALA A 144 -9.03 -12.61 -19.00
C ALA A 144 -10.08 -13.05 -17.99
N TYR A 145 -9.97 -14.30 -17.56
CA TYR A 145 -10.91 -14.96 -16.67
C TYR A 145 -10.14 -15.74 -15.61
N LEU A 146 -10.69 -15.76 -14.40
CA LEU A 146 -10.33 -16.73 -13.38
C LEU A 146 -11.54 -17.61 -13.11
N LEU A 147 -11.38 -18.92 -13.24
CA LEU A 147 -12.45 -19.90 -13.07
C LEU A 147 -12.10 -20.92 -11.98
N ASN A 148 -13.11 -21.48 -11.33
CA ASN A 148 -13.01 -22.72 -10.58
C ASN A 148 -12.97 -23.92 -11.55
N GLY A 149 -12.21 -24.95 -11.18
CA GLY A 149 -12.03 -26.15 -12.00
C GLY A 149 -10.83 -26.06 -12.95
N PHE A 150 -10.61 -27.15 -13.69
CA PHE A 150 -9.59 -27.20 -14.75
C PHE A 150 -10.26 -27.21 -16.10
N ILE A 151 -9.88 -26.23 -16.91
CA ILE A 151 -10.35 -26.06 -18.28
C ILE A 151 -9.15 -26.13 -19.22
N SER A 152 -9.38 -26.66 -20.41
CA SER A 152 -8.35 -26.85 -21.43
C SER A 152 -8.70 -26.25 -22.78
N SER A 153 -9.96 -25.85 -23.01
CA SER A 153 -10.42 -25.29 -24.28
C SER A 153 -11.38 -24.11 -24.11
N VAL A 154 -11.64 -23.40 -25.21
CA VAL A 154 -12.57 -22.26 -25.21
C VAL A 154 -14.02 -22.73 -25.16
N GLU A 155 -14.33 -23.88 -25.76
CA GLU A 155 -15.68 -24.47 -25.77
C GLU A 155 -16.14 -24.85 -24.34
N GLU A 156 -15.19 -25.27 -23.51
CA GLU A 156 -15.44 -25.55 -22.09
C GLU A 156 -15.80 -24.27 -21.31
N LEU A 157 -15.28 -23.08 -21.68
CA LEU A 157 -15.60 -21.82 -20.98
C LEU A 157 -17.09 -21.47 -21.00
N GLU A 158 -17.78 -21.74 -22.12
CA GLU A 158 -19.23 -21.50 -22.23
C GLU A 158 -20.02 -22.44 -21.31
N THR A 159 -19.54 -23.67 -21.16
CA THR A 159 -20.15 -24.71 -20.33
C THR A 159 -19.97 -24.41 -18.84
N TYR A 160 -18.83 -23.84 -18.45
CA TYR A 160 -18.47 -23.51 -17.06
C TYR A 160 -18.67 -22.03 -16.71
N SER A 161 -19.63 -21.36 -17.35
CA SER A 161 -19.88 -19.93 -17.10
C SER A 161 -20.25 -19.61 -15.65
N GLU A 162 -20.89 -20.55 -14.93
CA GLU A 162 -21.20 -20.43 -13.50
C GLU A 162 -19.97 -20.54 -12.58
N GLU A 163 -18.86 -21.09 -13.08
CA GLU A 163 -17.61 -21.27 -12.32
C GLU A 163 -16.66 -20.06 -12.44
N ILE A 164 -17.05 -19.01 -13.17
CA ILE A 164 -16.25 -17.79 -13.32
C ILE A 164 -16.23 -17.01 -12.01
N ILE A 165 -15.03 -16.87 -11.41
CA ILE A 165 -14.81 -16.03 -10.24
C ILE A 165 -14.83 -14.55 -10.64
N PHE A 166 -14.16 -14.20 -11.74
CA PHE A 166 -14.25 -12.89 -12.35
C PHE A 166 -13.83 -12.92 -13.83
N GLU A 167 -14.34 -11.94 -14.59
CA GLU A 167 -13.95 -11.62 -15.96
C GLU A 167 -13.45 -10.17 -16.03
N THR A 168 -12.48 -9.90 -16.91
CA THR A 168 -12.04 -8.54 -17.21
C THR A 168 -11.51 -8.39 -18.63
N ASN A 169 -11.57 -7.15 -19.13
CA ASN A 169 -11.07 -6.73 -20.43
C ASN A 169 -9.87 -5.76 -20.35
N SER A 170 -9.25 -5.62 -19.16
CA SER A 170 -8.12 -4.73 -18.92
C SER A 170 -7.01 -5.43 -18.13
N GLU A 171 -5.76 -5.21 -18.54
CA GLU A 171 -4.56 -5.72 -17.85
C GLU A 171 -4.45 -5.15 -16.42
N THR A 172 -4.85 -3.88 -16.22
CA THR A 172 -4.81 -3.25 -14.88
C THR A 172 -5.82 -3.90 -13.94
N THR A 173 -7.07 -4.05 -14.39
CA THR A 173 -8.14 -4.66 -13.60
C THR A 173 -7.85 -6.15 -13.35
N TYR A 174 -7.25 -6.86 -14.31
CA TYR A 174 -6.81 -8.23 -14.13
C TYR A 174 -5.75 -8.35 -13.03
N GLN A 175 -4.74 -7.47 -13.05
CA GLN A 175 -3.71 -7.41 -12.03
C GLN A 175 -4.30 -7.15 -10.63
N ASP A 176 -5.25 -6.23 -10.51
CA ASP A 176 -5.90 -5.90 -9.23
C ASP A 176 -6.76 -7.06 -8.71
N ARG A 177 -7.55 -7.71 -9.57
CA ARG A 177 -8.36 -8.88 -9.20
C ARG A 177 -7.51 -10.09 -8.79
N MET A 178 -6.41 -10.35 -9.51
CA MET A 178 -5.45 -11.40 -9.15
C MET A 178 -4.72 -11.08 -7.85
N ASN A 179 -4.40 -9.80 -7.61
CA ASN A 179 -3.85 -9.35 -6.34
C ASN A 179 -4.79 -9.68 -5.19
N ASP A 180 -6.06 -9.27 -5.28
CA ASP A 180 -7.05 -9.50 -4.22
C ASP A 180 -7.29 -11.00 -3.99
N PHE A 181 -7.40 -11.78 -5.06
CA PHE A 181 -7.53 -13.23 -4.98
C PHE A 181 -6.38 -13.85 -4.18
N PHE A 182 -5.14 -13.62 -4.57
CA PHE A 182 -3.99 -14.24 -3.92
C PHE A 182 -3.71 -13.69 -2.52
N PHE A 183 -3.99 -12.41 -2.26
CA PHE A 183 -3.88 -11.84 -0.91
C PHE A 183 -4.85 -12.51 0.05
N ASN A 184 -6.09 -12.73 -0.39
CA ASN A 184 -7.08 -13.42 0.41
C ASN A 184 -6.73 -14.90 0.59
N GLN A 185 -6.18 -15.56 -0.44
CA GLN A 185 -5.80 -16.96 -0.34
C GLN A 185 -4.67 -17.18 0.66
N PHE A 186 -3.60 -16.39 0.62
CA PHE A 186 -2.40 -16.57 1.45
C PHE A 186 -2.33 -15.61 2.65
N THR A 187 -3.43 -14.92 2.96
CA THR A 187 -3.55 -13.97 4.07
C THR A 187 -2.48 -12.87 4.03
N TYR A 188 -2.05 -12.48 2.83
CA TYR A 188 -1.11 -11.37 2.66
C TYR A 188 -1.79 -10.02 2.91
N TYR A 189 -0.96 -9.04 3.28
CA TYR A 189 -1.36 -7.65 3.37
C TYR A 189 -0.28 -6.76 2.77
N SER A 190 -0.64 -5.52 2.45
CA SER A 190 0.26 -4.61 1.74
C SER A 190 1.17 -3.88 2.72
N LEU A 191 2.45 -4.28 2.76
CA LEU A 191 3.50 -3.48 3.40
C LEU A 191 3.84 -2.30 2.50
N LYS A 192 3.80 -1.11 3.07
CA LYS A 192 3.95 0.14 2.32
C LYS A 192 5.33 0.77 2.47
N TRP A 193 5.66 1.67 1.56
CA TRP A 193 6.80 2.61 1.61
C TRP A 193 6.36 3.96 1.03
N THR A 194 7.08 5.00 1.41
CA THR A 194 6.90 6.32 0.80
C THR A 194 7.77 6.48 -0.42
N GLN A 195 7.27 7.16 -1.46
CA GLN A 195 8.03 7.52 -2.65
C GLN A 195 7.64 8.93 -3.09
N LYS A 196 8.61 9.69 -3.63
CA LYS A 196 8.30 11.00 -4.20
C LYS A 196 7.47 10.84 -5.47
N SER A 197 6.55 11.78 -5.70
CA SER A 197 5.82 11.84 -6.96
C SER A 197 6.79 11.94 -8.14
N SER A 198 6.54 11.13 -9.17
CA SER A 198 7.31 11.17 -10.42
C SER A 198 6.93 12.35 -11.33
N GLN A 199 5.89 13.11 -10.97
CA GLN A 199 5.47 14.30 -11.71
C GLN A 199 6.34 15.50 -11.31
N LYS A 200 6.99 16.15 -12.27
CA LYS A 200 7.96 17.24 -12.05
C LYS A 200 7.42 18.42 -11.23
N ASP A 201 6.10 18.65 -11.24
CA ASP A 201 5.47 19.80 -10.60
C ASP A 201 4.73 19.45 -9.30
N LYS A 202 4.76 18.18 -8.86
CA LYS A 202 4.13 17.75 -7.61
C LYS A 202 5.18 17.41 -6.56
N ASP A 203 5.39 18.33 -5.63
CA ASP A 203 6.19 18.10 -4.43
C ASP A 203 5.33 17.44 -3.34
N GLU A 204 5.00 16.18 -3.60
CA GLU A 204 4.16 15.31 -2.77
C GLU A 204 4.89 13.98 -2.53
N LEU A 205 4.77 13.49 -1.29
CA LEU A 205 5.19 12.15 -0.92
C LEU A 205 3.97 11.22 -1.00
N LEU A 206 4.08 10.15 -1.78
CA LEU A 206 3.00 9.19 -2.02
C LEU A 206 3.30 7.87 -1.31
N GLU A 207 2.23 7.18 -0.89
CA GLU A 207 2.34 5.80 -0.44
C GLU A 207 2.33 4.85 -1.64
N ALA A 208 3.28 3.91 -1.66
CA ALA A 208 3.24 2.73 -2.51
C ALA A 208 3.21 1.48 -1.63
N GLY A 209 2.60 0.41 -2.13
CA GLY A 209 2.37 -0.81 -1.37
C GLY A 209 2.88 -2.04 -2.10
N ALA A 210 3.36 -3.02 -1.35
CA ALA A 210 3.64 -4.35 -1.86
C ALA A 210 2.34 -4.99 -2.35
N SER A 211 2.43 -5.63 -3.51
CA SER A 211 1.33 -6.30 -4.20
C SER A 211 1.70 -7.75 -4.50
N TRP A 212 0.76 -8.51 -5.06
CA TRP A 212 1.00 -9.93 -5.36
C TRP A 212 2.14 -10.08 -6.36
N LYS A 213 2.19 -9.17 -7.35
CA LYS A 213 3.33 -9.03 -8.26
C LYS A 213 4.68 -8.84 -7.54
N THR A 214 4.69 -8.12 -6.41
CA THR A 214 5.90 -7.88 -5.62
C THR A 214 6.32 -9.17 -4.91
N TYR A 215 5.38 -9.84 -4.24
CA TYR A 215 5.64 -11.11 -3.54
C TYR A 215 5.93 -12.27 -4.50
N PHE A 216 5.36 -12.27 -5.72
CA PHE A 216 5.63 -13.28 -6.74
C PHE A 216 7.10 -13.32 -7.17
N LYS A 217 7.88 -12.28 -6.89
CA LYS A 217 9.34 -12.31 -7.08
C LYS A 217 10.04 -13.30 -6.14
N SER A 218 9.47 -13.62 -4.98
CA SER A 218 9.97 -14.71 -4.13
C SER A 218 9.69 -16.10 -4.71
N ILE A 219 8.74 -16.20 -5.65
CA ILE A 219 8.37 -17.43 -6.35
C ILE A 219 9.21 -17.58 -7.63
N LEU A 220 9.29 -16.54 -8.46
CA LEU A 220 10.02 -16.57 -9.73
C LEU A 220 11.40 -15.94 -9.60
N LEU A 221 12.42 -16.80 -9.54
CA LEU A 221 13.83 -16.42 -9.53
C LEU A 221 14.34 -16.31 -10.98
N GLU A 222 14.37 -15.08 -11.50
CA GLU A 222 14.93 -14.79 -12.82
C GLU A 222 16.48 -14.76 -12.79
N SER A 223 17.12 -15.08 -13.91
CA SER A 223 18.60 -15.09 -14.02
C SER A 223 19.28 -13.72 -13.93
N LYS A 224 18.59 -12.61 -14.22
CA LYS A 224 19.13 -11.23 -14.12
C LYS A 224 19.36 -10.74 -12.68
N ASP A 225 19.04 -11.60 -11.76
CA ASP A 225 18.48 -11.31 -10.45
C ASP A 225 19.19 -12.24 -9.42
N SER A 226 20.21 -12.97 -9.87
CA SER A 226 21.08 -13.92 -9.17
C SER A 226 21.95 -13.27 -8.10
N ASN A 227 22.57 -12.12 -8.42
CA ASN A 227 23.54 -11.42 -7.56
C ASN A 227 22.93 -10.79 -6.29
N SER A 228 21.63 -10.97 -6.05
CA SER A 228 20.93 -10.48 -4.86
C SER A 228 20.13 -11.61 -4.22
N LEU A 229 20.22 -11.74 -2.90
CA LEU A 229 19.41 -12.70 -2.13
C LEU A 229 17.92 -12.35 -2.29
N MET A 230 17.63 -11.05 -2.20
CA MET A 230 16.32 -10.44 -2.27
C MET A 230 16.31 -9.28 -3.25
N TYR A 231 15.18 -9.08 -3.92
CA TYR A 231 15.06 -8.12 -5.02
C TYR A 231 14.87 -6.67 -4.55
N GLY A 232 15.91 -5.85 -4.70
CA GLY A 232 15.91 -4.39 -4.49
C GLY A 232 15.62 -3.95 -3.06
N ASP A 233 15.47 -2.63 -2.83
CA ASP A 233 15.21 -2.03 -1.50
C ASP A 233 13.92 -2.55 -0.83
N GLN A 234 13.03 -3.19 -1.59
CA GLN A 234 11.77 -3.77 -1.13
C GLN A 234 11.91 -5.22 -0.63
N GLY A 235 13.06 -5.85 -0.87
CA GLY A 235 13.34 -7.25 -0.53
C GLY A 235 13.13 -7.56 0.96
N LYS A 236 13.55 -6.64 1.84
CA LYS A 236 13.35 -6.77 3.30
C LYS A 236 11.88 -6.85 3.70
N LYS A 237 11.00 -6.08 3.04
CA LYS A 237 9.55 -6.11 3.31
C LYS A 237 8.93 -7.43 2.85
N VAL A 238 9.36 -7.93 1.69
CA VAL A 238 8.94 -9.26 1.22
C VAL A 238 9.36 -10.32 2.22
N PHE A 239 10.60 -10.28 2.70
CA PHE A 239 11.09 -11.22 3.69
C PHE A 239 10.29 -11.16 5.01
N GLN A 240 10.06 -9.96 5.55
CA GLN A 240 9.24 -9.77 6.75
C GLN A 240 7.82 -10.34 6.58
N MET A 241 7.18 -10.10 5.43
CA MET A 241 5.88 -10.67 5.10
C MET A 241 5.90 -12.20 5.05
N LEU A 242 6.92 -12.78 4.42
CA LEU A 242 7.05 -14.24 4.30
C LEU A 242 7.24 -14.93 5.65
N LEU A 243 7.85 -14.24 6.63
CA LEU A 243 7.96 -14.76 7.99
C LEU A 243 6.67 -14.56 8.80
N GLY A 244 5.89 -13.52 8.51
CA GLY A 244 4.63 -13.23 9.18
C GLY A 244 4.79 -12.86 10.66
N ILE A 245 5.97 -12.40 11.10
CA ILE A 245 6.23 -12.10 12.51
C ILE A 245 5.28 -11.00 13.01
N GLU A 246 4.76 -11.19 14.23
CA GLU A 246 3.90 -10.23 14.91
C GLU A 246 4.51 -8.82 14.95
N LEU A 247 3.64 -7.80 14.93
CA LEU A 247 4.00 -6.38 14.97
C LEU A 247 4.72 -5.83 13.71
N THR A 248 4.88 -6.62 12.65
CA THR A 248 5.44 -6.14 11.38
C THR A 248 4.56 -5.06 10.72
N TYR A 249 3.24 -5.26 10.70
CA TYR A 249 2.27 -4.30 10.18
C TYR A 249 2.25 -2.96 10.94
N PRO A 250 2.09 -2.92 12.28
CA PRO A 250 2.10 -1.66 13.03
C PRO A 250 3.41 -0.91 12.87
N ILE A 251 4.56 -1.58 12.95
CA ILE A 251 5.88 -0.95 12.71
C ILE A 251 5.91 -0.31 11.32
N ASN A 252 5.45 -1.02 10.30
CA ASN A 252 5.43 -0.48 8.95
C ASN A 252 4.56 0.77 8.84
N ARG A 253 3.34 0.77 9.41
CA ARG A 253 2.43 1.91 9.34
C ARG A 253 2.94 3.13 10.09
N LEU A 254 3.49 2.94 11.28
CA LEU A 254 4.09 4.04 12.05
C LEU A 254 5.32 4.61 11.33
N SER A 255 6.13 3.78 10.67
CA SER A 255 7.23 4.26 9.83
C SER A 255 6.75 5.13 8.67
N ILE A 256 5.64 4.79 8.00
CA ILE A 256 5.07 5.63 6.95
C ILE A 256 4.57 6.95 7.49
N LYS A 257 3.84 6.94 8.62
CA LYS A 257 3.37 8.19 9.28
C LYS A 257 4.56 9.08 9.63
N LYS A 258 5.66 8.50 10.11
CA LYS A 258 6.90 9.22 10.41
C LYS A 258 7.51 9.85 9.17
N ASP A 259 7.63 9.10 8.08
CA ASP A 259 8.21 9.59 6.82
C ASP A 259 7.38 10.72 6.22
N MET A 260 6.04 10.62 6.31
CA MET A 260 5.12 11.69 5.91
C MET A 260 5.30 12.96 6.75
N LEU A 261 5.34 12.83 8.08
CA LEU A 261 5.57 13.98 8.98
C LEU A 261 6.95 14.63 8.76
N ASN A 262 8.00 13.84 8.51
CA ASN A 262 9.32 14.36 8.17
C ASN A 262 9.28 15.17 6.86
N PHE A 263 8.52 14.69 5.87
CA PHE A 263 8.34 15.41 4.61
C PHE A 263 7.54 16.70 4.77
N GLU A 264 6.45 16.68 5.54
CA GLU A 264 5.67 17.88 5.87
C GLU A 264 6.51 18.92 6.61
N LYS A 265 7.30 18.48 7.62
CA LYS A 265 8.26 19.35 8.33
C LYS A 265 9.24 19.99 7.36
N ALA A 266 9.86 19.21 6.48
CA ALA A 266 10.83 19.73 5.50
C ALA A 266 10.17 20.71 4.51
N LYS A 267 8.94 20.42 4.08
CA LYS A 267 8.17 21.28 3.17
C LYS A 267 7.83 22.61 3.85
N GLU A 268 7.37 22.59 5.09
CA GLU A 268 7.03 23.80 5.86
C GLU A 268 8.28 24.64 6.16
N GLN A 269 9.41 24.00 6.52
CA GLN A 269 10.70 24.69 6.67
C GLN A 269 11.13 25.38 5.37
N SER A 270 11.06 24.68 4.23
CA SER A 270 11.42 25.25 2.93
C SER A 270 10.51 26.42 2.52
N TYR A 271 9.21 26.34 2.85
CA TYR A 271 8.24 27.39 2.59
C TYR A 271 8.50 28.62 3.47
N SER A 272 8.76 28.41 4.76
CA SER A 272 9.12 29.45 5.71
C SER A 272 10.41 30.18 5.30
N GLU A 273 11.44 29.45 4.88
CA GLU A 273 12.69 30.04 4.37
C GLU A 273 12.48 30.86 3.10
N ARG A 274 11.64 30.40 2.16
CA ARG A 274 11.29 31.15 0.95
C ARG A 274 10.52 32.42 1.29
N GLN A 275 9.53 32.34 2.18
CA GLN A 275 8.80 33.53 2.66
C GLN A 275 9.75 34.52 3.32
N LYS A 276 10.66 34.05 4.18
CA LYS A 276 11.65 34.90 4.85
C LYS A 276 12.57 35.61 3.84
N LYS A 277 13.11 34.89 2.85
CA LYS A 277 13.93 35.50 1.79
C LYS A 277 13.15 36.52 0.95
N GLN A 278 11.87 36.25 0.66
CA GLN A 278 11.02 37.19 -0.08
C GLN A 278 10.69 38.42 0.76
N ALA A 279 10.39 38.26 2.05
CA ALA A 279 10.17 39.35 2.99
C ALA A 279 11.43 40.21 3.17
N GLU A 280 12.62 39.60 3.32
CA GLU A 280 13.92 40.29 3.38
C GLU A 280 14.21 41.07 2.08
N SER A 281 13.96 40.47 0.92
CA SER A 281 14.11 41.15 -0.37
C SER A 281 13.13 42.33 -0.52
N ASN A 282 11.89 42.19 -0.07
CA ASN A 282 10.90 43.27 -0.13
C ASN A 282 11.27 44.38 0.86
N LEU A 283 11.73 44.03 2.07
CA LEU A 283 12.20 44.97 3.07
C LEU A 283 13.39 45.79 2.57
N LEU A 284 14.38 45.16 1.92
CA LEU A 284 15.50 45.87 1.28
C LEU A 284 15.04 46.83 0.18
N LYS A 285 14.10 46.41 -0.69
CA LYS A 285 13.53 47.28 -1.73
C LYS A 285 12.80 48.48 -1.13
N HIS A 286 11.96 48.27 -0.12
CA HIS A 286 11.24 49.34 0.56
C HIS A 286 12.18 50.30 1.31
N GLN A 287 13.23 49.80 1.95
CA GLN A 287 14.24 50.63 2.61
C GLN A 287 15.06 51.48 1.64
N SER A 288 15.44 50.92 0.48
CA SER A 288 16.12 51.69 -0.57
C SER A 288 15.23 52.80 -1.12
N ARG A 289 13.96 52.50 -1.43
CA ARG A 289 12.99 53.49 -1.90
C ARG A 289 12.70 54.56 -0.84
N LEU A 290 12.63 54.19 0.44
CA LEU A 290 12.49 55.15 1.53
C LEU A 290 13.66 56.14 1.56
N LYS A 291 14.91 55.66 1.42
CA LYS A 291 16.10 56.52 1.37
C LYS A 291 16.08 57.47 0.17
N GLU A 292 15.67 56.98 -1.00
CA GLU A 292 15.49 57.80 -2.20
C GLU A 292 14.46 58.91 -1.96
N ILE A 293 13.26 58.55 -1.47
CA ILE A 293 12.20 59.51 -1.13
C ILE A 293 12.68 60.52 -0.09
N GLU A 294 13.42 60.09 0.94
CA GLU A 294 13.98 61.00 1.95
C GLU A 294 15.02 61.95 1.37
N SER A 295 15.82 61.52 0.39
CA SER A 295 16.73 62.40 -0.34
C SER A 295 15.98 63.39 -1.24
N GLU A 296 14.97 62.93 -1.99
CA GLU A 296 14.13 63.78 -2.84
C GLU A 296 13.37 64.83 -2.01
N ILE A 297 12.83 64.44 -0.84
CA ILE A 297 12.19 65.37 0.10
C ILE A 297 13.19 66.38 0.68
N LYS A 298 14.41 65.94 1.04
CA LYS A 298 15.44 66.85 1.56
C LYS A 298 15.88 67.87 0.51
N GLU A 299 16.05 67.45 -0.74
CA GLU A 299 16.38 68.34 -1.85
C GLU A 299 15.32 69.41 -2.07
N ILE A 300 14.03 69.01 -2.00
CA ILE A 300 12.90 69.95 -2.08
C ILE A 300 12.82 70.84 -0.82
N GLN A 301 13.14 70.34 0.37
CA GLN A 301 13.17 71.14 1.61
C GLN A 301 14.27 72.20 1.64
N THR A 302 15.37 72.03 0.91
CA THR A 302 16.42 73.04 0.76
C THR A 302 16.04 74.23 -0.14
N LYS A 303 14.89 74.18 -0.84
CA LYS A 303 14.34 75.29 -1.63
C LYS A 303 12.91 75.61 -1.19
N ASN A 304 12.80 76.67 -0.40
CA ASN A 304 11.62 77.51 -0.10
C ASN A 304 11.30 77.60 1.40
N ASN A 305 11.53 78.81 1.92
CA ASN A 305 10.81 79.40 3.03
C ASN A 305 9.61 80.17 2.45
N GLU A 306 8.39 79.83 2.84
CA GLU A 306 7.40 80.73 3.46
C GLU A 306 6.02 80.05 3.48
N LYS A 307 5.29 80.24 4.58
CA LYS A 307 4.00 79.59 4.86
C LYS A 307 2.85 80.48 4.40
N ILE A 308 1.82 79.87 3.81
CA ILE A 308 0.46 80.43 3.78
C ILE A 308 -0.53 79.39 4.31
N ASN A 309 -1.52 79.88 5.06
CA ASN A 309 -2.49 79.12 5.84
C ASN A 309 -3.75 78.81 5.00
N LEU A 310 -3.99 77.53 4.70
CA LEU A 310 -5.13 76.98 3.94
C LEU A 310 -6.19 76.30 4.83
N ALA A 311 -6.21 76.58 6.14
CA ALA A 311 -7.06 75.91 7.13
C ALA A 311 -8.57 75.76 6.80
N PRO A 312 -9.25 76.65 6.03
CA PRO A 312 -10.68 76.51 5.77
C PRO A 312 -11.02 75.40 4.75
N ILE A 313 -10.22 75.24 3.69
CA ILE A 313 -10.51 74.29 2.59
C ILE A 313 -10.18 72.85 3.02
N TYR A 314 -9.10 72.67 3.79
CA TYR A 314 -8.78 71.39 4.39
C TYR A 314 -9.87 70.88 5.33
N LYS A 315 -10.66 71.77 5.95
CA LYS A 315 -11.77 71.38 6.84
C LYS A 315 -12.93 70.73 6.07
N GLU A 316 -13.22 71.22 4.87
CA GLU A 316 -14.29 70.70 3.99
C GLU A 316 -13.83 69.45 3.20
N TYR A 317 -12.55 69.38 2.85
CA TYR A 317 -11.91 68.18 2.31
C TYR A 317 -11.91 67.03 3.34
N ASN A 318 -11.51 67.32 4.58
CA ASN A 318 -11.48 66.32 5.65
C ASN A 318 -12.88 65.82 6.04
N SER A 319 -13.92 66.67 6.06
CA SER A 319 -15.28 66.20 6.34
C SER A 319 -15.84 65.31 5.23
N THR A 320 -15.48 65.58 3.97
CA THR A 320 -15.85 64.74 2.83
C THR A 320 -15.09 63.40 2.83
N LEU A 321 -13.81 63.42 3.21
CA LEU A 321 -13.02 62.20 3.46
C LEU A 321 -13.57 61.36 4.62
N GLU A 322 -14.02 61.98 5.70
CA GLU A 322 -14.64 61.28 6.83
C GLU A 322 -15.92 60.55 6.41
N LEU A 323 -16.74 61.17 5.54
CA LEU A 323 -17.93 60.55 4.97
C LEU A 323 -17.58 59.33 4.10
N ILE A 324 -16.62 59.46 3.17
CA ILE A 324 -16.15 58.34 2.34
C ILE A 324 -15.57 57.21 3.21
N ASN A 325 -14.74 57.55 4.20
CA ASN A 325 -14.16 56.59 5.12
C ASN A 325 -15.24 55.87 5.94
N SER A 326 -16.33 56.55 6.31
CA SER A 326 -17.43 55.95 7.04
C SER A 326 -18.22 54.94 6.19
N GLU A 327 -18.48 55.24 4.92
CA GLU A 327 -19.16 54.32 3.99
C GLU A 327 -18.24 53.15 3.59
N ASN A 328 -16.94 53.38 3.38
CA ASN A 328 -15.96 52.32 3.14
C ASN A 328 -15.82 51.38 4.34
N ARG A 329 -15.87 51.89 5.58
CA ARG A 329 -15.89 51.04 6.79
C ARG A 329 -17.14 50.16 6.85
N LYS A 330 -18.31 50.66 6.44
CA LYS A 330 -19.53 49.84 6.34
C LYS A 330 -19.40 48.74 5.29
N ALA A 331 -18.85 49.06 4.12
CA ALA A 331 -18.58 48.08 3.07
C ALA A 331 -17.57 47.00 3.53
N GLN A 332 -16.49 47.40 4.20
CA GLN A 332 -15.51 46.46 4.78
C GLN A 332 -16.12 45.55 5.84
N LYS A 333 -17.01 46.08 6.70
CA LYS A 333 -17.71 45.28 7.70
C LYS A 333 -18.59 44.22 7.05
N ILE A 334 -19.36 44.59 6.03
CA ILE A 334 -20.22 43.65 5.26
C ILE A 334 -19.38 42.57 4.58
N VAL A 335 -18.24 42.93 3.97
CA VAL A 335 -17.31 41.94 3.38
C VAL A 335 -16.78 40.98 4.44
N THR A 336 -16.44 41.48 5.63
CA THR A 336 -15.94 40.67 6.75
C THR A 336 -17.02 39.73 7.29
N ASP A 337 -18.24 40.22 7.48
CA ASP A 337 -19.39 39.43 7.93
C ASP A 337 -19.75 38.34 6.90
N ARG A 338 -19.71 38.67 5.60
CA ARG A 338 -19.88 37.72 4.49
C ARG A 338 -18.79 36.65 4.47
N GLN A 339 -17.53 37.03 4.70
CA GLN A 339 -16.43 36.07 4.79
C GLN A 339 -16.58 35.15 5.99
N ASN A 340 -16.99 35.67 7.15
CA ASN A 340 -17.21 34.87 8.35
C ASN A 340 -18.36 33.87 8.17
N LYS A 341 -19.48 34.31 7.58
CA LYS A 341 -20.62 33.42 7.28
C LYS A 341 -20.29 32.36 6.23
N ASN A 342 -19.53 32.71 5.19
CA ASN A 342 -19.05 31.72 4.23
C ASN A 342 -18.09 30.69 4.85
N LYS A 343 -17.24 31.11 5.80
CA LYS A 343 -16.39 30.17 6.57
C LYS A 343 -17.25 29.21 7.41
N GLU A 344 -18.29 29.72 8.05
CA GLU A 344 -19.24 28.92 8.84
C GLU A 344 -19.98 27.89 7.97
N LEU A 345 -20.51 28.31 6.81
CA LEU A 345 -21.18 27.43 5.85
C LEU A 345 -20.24 26.33 5.31
N ASN A 346 -19.00 26.70 4.95
CA ASN A 346 -17.99 25.72 4.53
C ASN A 346 -17.64 24.74 5.67
N SER A 347 -17.65 25.20 6.93
CA SER A 347 -17.40 24.31 8.07
C SER A 347 -18.49 23.25 8.25
N PHE A 348 -19.77 23.62 8.06
CA PHE A 348 -20.87 22.65 8.10
C PHE A 348 -20.81 21.68 6.93
N LYS A 349 -20.52 22.17 5.72
CA LYS A 349 -20.38 21.32 4.53
C LYS A 349 -19.25 20.31 4.67
N ASN A 350 -18.08 20.74 5.17
CA ASN A 350 -16.95 19.84 5.41
C ASN A 350 -17.28 18.77 6.46
N LYS A 351 -18.01 19.13 7.53
CA LYS A 351 -18.48 18.17 8.55
C LYS A 351 -19.45 17.16 7.95
N GLN A 352 -20.38 17.59 7.11
CA GLN A 352 -21.30 16.70 6.41
C GLN A 352 -20.58 15.74 5.46
N GLU A 353 -19.60 16.22 4.69
CA GLU A 353 -18.79 15.38 3.80
C GLU A 353 -17.95 14.36 4.61
N THR A 354 -17.40 14.77 5.75
CA THR A 354 -16.66 13.87 6.66
C THR A 354 -17.57 12.78 7.24
N ASN A 355 -18.71 13.17 7.81
CA ASN A 355 -19.70 12.24 8.35
C ASN A 355 -20.22 11.29 7.25
N GLN A 356 -20.44 11.77 6.03
CA GLN A 356 -20.84 10.93 4.91
C GLN A 356 -19.74 9.95 4.48
N GLY A 357 -18.48 10.36 4.54
CA GLY A 357 -17.32 9.49 4.34
C GLY A 357 -17.27 8.37 5.38
N GLU A 358 -17.44 8.70 6.65
CA GLU A 358 -17.48 7.72 7.75
C GLU A 358 -18.68 6.78 7.66
N ILE A 359 -19.88 7.27 7.33
CA ILE A 359 -21.06 6.41 7.05
C ILE A 359 -20.73 5.40 5.95
N ASN A 360 -20.11 5.83 4.85
CA ASN A 360 -19.75 4.95 3.74
C ASN A 360 -18.67 3.92 4.14
N ARG A 361 -17.73 4.31 5.01
CA ARG A 361 -16.69 3.43 5.55
C ARG A 361 -17.30 2.36 6.46
N LEU A 362 -18.05 2.78 7.47
CA LEU A 362 -18.73 1.90 8.43
C LEU A 362 -19.72 0.97 7.73
N SER A 363 -20.44 1.44 6.70
CA SER A 363 -21.35 0.58 5.92
C SER A 363 -20.62 -0.56 5.20
N LYS A 364 -19.43 -0.29 4.64
CA LYS A 364 -18.60 -1.34 4.00
C LYS A 364 -18.03 -2.32 5.02
N GLU A 365 -17.68 -1.87 6.21
CA GLU A 365 -17.24 -2.75 7.29
C GLU A 365 -18.39 -3.61 7.83
N LEU A 366 -19.58 -3.03 7.99
CA LEU A 366 -20.80 -3.72 8.35
C LEU A 366 -21.11 -4.86 7.36
N GLU A 367 -21.02 -4.61 6.05
CA GLU A 367 -21.19 -5.65 5.02
C GLU A 367 -20.19 -6.80 5.18
N LYS A 368 -18.93 -6.51 5.52
CA LYS A 368 -17.90 -7.53 5.75
C LYS A 368 -18.21 -8.37 7.00
N LEU A 369 -18.58 -7.73 8.11
CA LEU A 369 -18.93 -8.42 9.35
C LEU A 369 -20.18 -9.30 9.19
N ILE A 370 -21.19 -8.79 8.48
CA ILE A 370 -22.40 -9.56 8.12
C ILE A 370 -22.03 -10.81 7.32
N LYS A 371 -21.14 -10.67 6.34
CA LYS A 371 -20.66 -11.80 5.54
C LYS A 371 -19.90 -12.82 6.39
N GLN A 372 -18.95 -12.37 7.21
CA GLN A 372 -18.18 -13.24 8.10
C GLN A 372 -19.06 -14.00 9.09
N ARG A 373 -20.06 -13.33 9.69
CA ARG A 373 -21.05 -13.97 10.55
C ARG A 373 -21.84 -15.04 9.78
N ASN A 374 -22.27 -14.76 8.56
CA ASN A 374 -23.00 -15.74 7.75
C ASN A 374 -22.12 -16.95 7.39
N ASP A 375 -20.88 -16.72 6.96
CA ASP A 375 -19.92 -17.79 6.65
C ASP A 375 -19.68 -18.70 7.89
N LEU A 376 -19.58 -18.12 9.09
CA LEU A 376 -19.44 -18.89 10.33
C LEU A 376 -20.72 -19.66 10.71
N LYS A 377 -21.90 -19.05 10.54
CA LYS A 377 -23.18 -19.74 10.75
C LYS A 377 -23.33 -20.93 9.80
N GLU A 378 -23.03 -20.75 8.53
CA GLU A 378 -23.03 -21.83 7.53
C GLU A 378 -22.03 -22.93 7.91
N TYR A 379 -20.83 -22.58 8.37
CA TYR A 379 -19.83 -23.56 8.82
C TYR A 379 -20.32 -24.40 10.01
N VAL A 380 -20.93 -23.77 11.02
CA VAL A 380 -21.52 -24.48 12.17
C VAL A 380 -22.67 -25.38 11.71
N GLU A 381 -23.57 -24.88 10.87
CA GLU A 381 -24.69 -25.67 10.33
C GLU A 381 -24.20 -26.88 9.53
N ILE A 382 -23.15 -26.71 8.70
CA ILE A 382 -22.55 -27.79 7.92
C ILE A 382 -21.85 -28.81 8.83
N GLY A 383 -21.11 -28.38 9.86
CA GLY A 383 -20.46 -29.26 10.83
C GLY A 383 -21.47 -30.12 11.63
N VAL A 384 -22.60 -29.54 12.00
CA VAL A 384 -23.72 -30.25 12.64
C VAL A 384 -24.40 -31.24 11.67
N LEU A 385 -24.49 -30.91 10.39
CA LEU A 385 -25.09 -31.78 9.37
C LEU A 385 -24.30 -33.08 9.17
N PHE A 386 -22.97 -33.01 9.16
CA PHE A 386 -22.12 -34.20 8.96
C PHE A 386 -22.01 -35.09 10.21
N SER A 387 -22.11 -34.51 11.41
CA SER A 387 -22.13 -35.27 12.67
C SER A 387 -23.46 -36.00 12.93
N ASN A 388 -24.57 -35.53 12.35
CA ASN A 388 -25.90 -36.13 12.49
C ASN A 388 -26.33 -37.06 11.34
N LEU A 389 -25.40 -37.56 10.51
CA LEU A 389 -25.75 -38.54 9.48
C LEU A 389 -26.08 -39.91 10.10
N ASP A 390 -27.37 -40.24 10.17
CA ASP A 390 -27.85 -41.54 10.63
C ASP A 390 -27.55 -42.64 9.61
N ILE A 391 -26.46 -43.38 9.83
CA ILE A 391 -26.06 -44.47 8.96
C ILE A 391 -26.91 -45.70 9.23
N LYS A 392 -27.87 -45.95 8.34
CA LYS A 392 -28.78 -47.11 8.42
C LYS A 392 -28.16 -48.37 7.84
N HIS A 393 -27.26 -48.26 6.85
CA HIS A 393 -26.64 -49.39 6.16
C HIS A 393 -25.14 -49.14 5.99
N CYS A 394 -24.32 -50.19 6.12
CA CYS A 394 -22.88 -50.08 5.93
C CYS A 394 -22.54 -49.88 4.44
N PRO A 395 -21.83 -48.81 4.03
CA PRO A 395 -21.54 -48.55 2.61
C PRO A 395 -20.56 -49.56 1.98
N SER A 396 -19.85 -50.36 2.78
CA SER A 396 -18.90 -51.37 2.29
C SER A 396 -19.56 -52.73 1.99
N CYS A 397 -20.51 -53.16 2.83
CA CYS A 397 -21.13 -54.49 2.72
C CYS A 397 -22.67 -54.46 2.61
N ASN A 398 -23.27 -53.28 2.60
CA ASN A 398 -24.70 -52.98 2.48
C ASN A 398 -25.61 -53.67 3.51
N HIS A 399 -25.06 -54.11 4.65
CA HIS A 399 -25.83 -54.68 5.77
C HIS A 399 -26.43 -53.58 6.65
N ASP A 400 -27.60 -53.87 7.23
CA ASP A 400 -28.26 -53.01 8.20
C ASP A 400 -27.41 -52.82 9.47
N VAL A 401 -27.19 -51.56 9.85
CA VAL A 401 -26.55 -51.20 11.12
C VAL A 401 -27.65 -50.95 12.13
N THR A 402 -27.86 -51.92 13.04
CA THR A 402 -28.93 -51.83 14.04
C THR A 402 -28.61 -50.84 15.16
N GLU A 403 -29.63 -50.17 15.71
CA GLU A 403 -29.52 -49.22 16.83
C GLU A 403 -28.78 -49.80 18.05
N SER A 404 -28.97 -51.10 18.32
CA SER A 404 -28.27 -51.79 19.42
C SER A 404 -26.76 -51.90 19.21
N GLN A 405 -26.31 -52.06 17.95
CA GLN A 405 -24.88 -52.13 17.61
C GLN A 405 -24.22 -50.75 17.67
N LYS A 406 -24.95 -49.67 17.33
CA LYS A 406 -24.46 -48.30 17.48
C LYS A 406 -24.23 -47.96 18.96
N LYS A 407 -25.20 -48.25 19.82
CA LYS A 407 -25.11 -47.96 21.26
C LYS A 407 -24.01 -48.75 21.97
N ASN A 408 -23.91 -50.06 21.74
CA ASN A 408 -22.85 -50.87 22.34
C ASN A 408 -21.45 -50.42 21.91
N ARG A 409 -21.28 -49.96 20.65
CA ARG A 409 -19.96 -49.51 20.16
C ARG A 409 -19.59 -48.10 20.63
N LEU A 410 -20.57 -47.23 20.82
CA LEU A 410 -20.40 -45.93 21.47
C LEU A 410 -19.94 -46.08 22.92
N GLU A 411 -20.53 -47.01 23.68
CA GLU A 411 -20.11 -47.31 25.06
C GLU A 411 -18.69 -47.93 25.15
N GLU A 412 -18.20 -48.54 24.07
CA GLU A 412 -16.86 -49.12 23.97
C GLU A 412 -15.81 -48.17 23.33
N HIS A 413 -16.14 -46.91 23.06
CA HIS A 413 -15.29 -45.93 22.33
C HIS A 413 -14.77 -46.47 20.97
N LYS A 414 -15.65 -47.12 20.19
CA LYS A 414 -15.31 -47.68 18.87
C LYS A 414 -16.18 -47.10 17.78
N CYS A 415 -15.59 -46.89 16.60
CA CYS A 415 -16.30 -46.38 15.43
C CYS A 415 -17.51 -47.26 15.05
N SER A 416 -18.67 -46.64 14.85
CA SER A 416 -19.94 -47.31 14.53
C SER A 416 -19.92 -48.14 13.23
N LEU A 417 -18.97 -47.88 12.32
CA LEU A 417 -18.85 -48.53 11.01
C LEU A 417 -17.70 -49.54 10.92
N CYS A 418 -16.48 -49.18 11.34
CA CYS A 418 -15.30 -50.03 11.21
C CYS A 418 -14.90 -50.75 12.51
N GLY A 419 -15.38 -50.30 13.68
CA GLY A 419 -15.09 -50.93 14.96
C GLY A 419 -13.70 -50.64 15.54
N ASP A 420 -12.92 -49.77 14.90
CA ASP A 420 -11.63 -49.30 15.42
C ASP A 420 -11.84 -48.39 16.65
N SER A 421 -10.92 -48.47 17.61
CA SER A 421 -10.91 -47.60 18.78
C SER A 421 -10.71 -46.15 18.36
N ILE A 422 -11.63 -45.30 18.80
CA ILE A 422 -11.53 -43.86 18.63
C ILE A 422 -10.55 -43.38 19.70
N GLU A 423 -9.35 -42.95 19.31
CA GLU A 423 -8.45 -42.24 20.22
C GLU A 423 -9.12 -40.89 20.54
N ASP A 424 -9.46 -40.66 21.81
CA ASP A 424 -10.09 -39.43 22.32
C ASP A 424 -9.09 -38.24 22.28
N GLU A 425 -8.63 -37.84 21.10
CA GLU A 425 -8.01 -36.54 20.89
C GLU A 425 -8.82 -35.73 19.86
N ASN A 426 -9.73 -34.91 20.40
CA ASN A 426 -10.16 -33.61 19.88
C ASN A 426 -10.99 -33.57 18.58
N HIS A 427 -12.13 -34.25 18.49
CA HIS A 427 -13.15 -33.90 17.48
C HIS A 427 -14.61 -34.00 17.99
N GLU A 428 -14.91 -33.47 19.18
CA GLU A 428 -16.13 -32.67 19.27
C GLU A 428 -15.76 -31.30 18.68
N ILE A 429 -16.40 -30.90 17.58
CA ILE A 429 -16.32 -29.52 17.12
C ILE A 429 -16.94 -28.71 18.27
N ASP A 430 -16.10 -28.04 19.06
CA ASP A 430 -16.53 -27.17 20.14
C ASP A 430 -17.30 -25.99 19.54
N THR A 431 -18.61 -26.18 19.34
CA THR A 431 -19.52 -25.21 18.73
C THR A 431 -19.61 -23.95 19.58
N ASP A 432 -19.34 -24.06 20.90
CA ASP A 432 -19.41 -22.95 21.83
C ASP A 432 -18.42 -21.84 21.45
N VAL A 433 -17.24 -22.19 20.93
CA VAL A 433 -16.23 -21.23 20.46
C VAL A 433 -16.69 -20.48 19.21
N TYR A 434 -17.46 -21.14 18.33
CA TYR A 434 -18.01 -20.52 17.12
C TYR A 434 -19.24 -19.69 17.44
N ASP A 435 -20.09 -20.15 18.35
CA ASP A 435 -21.27 -19.43 18.83
C ASP A 435 -20.87 -18.17 19.60
N GLU A 436 -19.83 -18.22 20.43
CA GLU A 436 -19.27 -17.04 21.10
C GLU A 436 -18.73 -16.02 20.07
N LYS A 437 -18.04 -16.49 19.01
CA LYS A 437 -17.59 -15.62 17.92
C LYS A 437 -18.76 -15.00 17.15
N ILE A 438 -19.81 -15.76 16.87
CA ILE A 438 -21.02 -15.27 16.21
C ILE A 438 -21.69 -14.21 17.07
N ALA A 439 -21.83 -14.44 18.38
CA ALA A 439 -22.40 -13.47 19.32
C ALA A 439 -21.58 -12.16 19.38
N ASN A 440 -20.26 -12.26 19.41
CA ASN A 440 -19.36 -11.10 19.38
C ASN A 440 -19.47 -10.31 18.06
N LEU A 441 -19.60 -11.00 16.93
CA LEU A 441 -19.85 -10.36 15.64
C LEU A 441 -21.22 -9.66 15.61
N GLU A 442 -22.26 -10.26 16.18
CA GLU A 442 -23.60 -9.65 16.27
C GLU A 442 -23.60 -8.38 17.14
N LEU A 443 -22.88 -8.38 18.27
CA LEU A 443 -22.70 -7.18 19.09
C LEU A 443 -21.97 -6.07 18.32
N SER A 444 -20.97 -6.43 17.52
CA SER A 444 -20.19 -5.48 16.72
C SER A 444 -21.03 -4.89 15.59
N ILE A 445 -21.86 -5.71 14.92
CA ILE A 445 -22.83 -5.28 13.90
C ILE A 445 -23.82 -4.27 14.51
N GLN A 446 -24.40 -4.58 15.67
CA GLN A 446 -25.34 -3.66 16.34
C GLN A 446 -24.68 -2.34 16.75
N SER A 447 -23.40 -2.37 17.14
CA SER A 447 -22.64 -1.16 17.47
C SER A 447 -22.49 -0.26 16.25
N PHE A 448 -22.07 -0.83 15.12
CA PHE A 448 -21.89 -0.09 13.87
C PHE A 448 -23.21 0.43 13.29
N GLU A 449 -24.31 -0.32 13.39
CA GLU A 449 -25.64 0.16 13.00
C GLU A 449 -26.05 1.40 13.82
N LYS A 450 -25.86 1.38 15.15
CA LYS A 450 -26.15 2.53 16.01
C LYS A 450 -25.29 3.74 15.69
N GLU A 451 -24.01 3.53 15.38
CA GLU A 451 -23.08 4.60 15.04
C GLU A 451 -23.43 5.24 13.70
N ILE A 452 -23.75 4.44 12.69
CA ILE A 452 -24.23 4.91 11.38
C ILE A 452 -25.51 5.75 11.55
N ASP A 453 -26.46 5.30 12.36
CA ASP A 453 -27.71 6.03 12.58
C ASP A 453 -27.50 7.33 13.37
N SER A 454 -26.60 7.33 14.35
CA SER A 454 -26.17 8.56 15.04
C SER A 454 -25.59 9.58 14.06
N LEU A 455 -24.69 9.17 13.16
CA LEU A 455 -24.09 10.04 12.15
C LEU A 455 -25.13 10.57 11.15
N LYS A 456 -26.15 9.77 10.79
CA LYS A 456 -27.27 10.24 9.94
C LYS A 456 -28.11 11.31 10.64
N VAL A 457 -28.37 11.17 11.95
CA VAL A 457 -29.08 12.18 12.74
C VAL A 457 -28.28 13.48 12.78
N GLN A 458 -26.98 13.40 13.07
CA GLN A 458 -26.09 14.57 13.06
C GLN A 458 -26.05 15.28 11.70
N ASN A 459 -26.05 14.53 10.59
CA ASN A 459 -26.09 15.12 9.26
C ASN A 459 -27.40 15.88 8.98
N LYS A 460 -28.53 15.40 9.50
CA LYS A 460 -29.81 16.13 9.42
C LYS A 460 -29.76 17.43 10.22
N GLU A 461 -29.26 17.39 11.45
CA GLU A 461 -29.09 18.60 12.28
C GLU A 461 -28.16 19.62 11.62
N LEU A 462 -27.02 19.17 11.09
CA LEU A 462 -26.09 20.03 10.34
C LEU A 462 -26.75 20.65 9.10
N GLN A 463 -27.68 19.96 8.45
CA GLN A 463 -28.41 20.48 7.30
C GLN A 463 -29.38 21.60 7.71
N GLU A 464 -30.02 21.48 8.88
CA GLU A 464 -30.85 22.55 9.45
C GLU A 464 -30.00 23.78 9.81
N TYR A 465 -28.86 23.59 10.47
CA TYR A 465 -27.92 24.68 10.77
C TYR A 465 -27.41 25.38 9.51
N TYR A 466 -27.06 24.59 8.48
CA TYR A 466 -26.64 25.12 7.17
C TYR A 466 -27.73 26.00 6.54
N SER A 467 -28.99 25.54 6.56
CA SER A 467 -30.12 26.31 6.01
C SER A 467 -30.33 27.64 6.75
N ASN A 468 -30.23 27.64 8.08
CA ASN A 468 -30.35 28.84 8.89
C ASN A 468 -29.23 29.85 8.59
N SER A 469 -27.97 29.43 8.61
CA SER A 469 -26.83 30.30 8.30
C SER A 469 -26.85 30.81 6.85
N TYR A 470 -27.40 30.03 5.92
CA TYR A 470 -27.57 30.46 4.52
C TYR A 470 -28.63 31.57 4.39
N ASN A 471 -29.72 31.49 5.14
CA ASN A 471 -30.73 32.56 5.19
C ASN A 471 -30.17 33.86 5.77
N GLU A 472 -29.28 33.79 6.76
CA GLU A 472 -28.58 34.96 7.29
C GLU A 472 -27.64 35.61 6.27
N LEU A 473 -26.95 34.81 5.45
CA LEU A 473 -26.09 35.30 4.37
C LEU A 473 -26.91 36.11 3.34
N ILE A 474 -28.09 35.62 2.97
CA ILE A 474 -29.03 36.35 2.10
C ILE A 474 -29.45 37.68 2.74
N GLY A 475 -29.59 37.73 4.06
CA GLY A 475 -29.85 38.97 4.80
C GLY A 475 -28.72 39.98 4.68
N ILE A 476 -27.46 39.53 4.77
CA ILE A 476 -26.27 40.37 4.61
C ILE A 476 -26.16 40.91 3.18
N ASP A 477 -26.43 40.08 2.17
CA ASP A 477 -26.38 40.49 0.76
C ASP A 477 -27.43 41.58 0.45
N LYS A 478 -28.63 41.50 1.03
CA LYS A 478 -29.65 42.57 0.92
C LYS A 478 -29.20 43.89 1.54
N VAL A 479 -28.38 43.86 2.59
CA VAL A 479 -27.81 45.07 3.21
C VAL A 479 -26.70 45.65 2.32
N ALA A 480 -25.95 44.81 1.62
CA ALA A 480 -24.93 45.26 0.66
C ALA A 480 -25.54 46.12 -0.46
N ASP A 481 -26.76 45.78 -0.92
CA ASP A 481 -27.50 46.55 -1.93
C ASP A 481 -27.93 47.96 -1.45
N THR A 482 -27.90 48.23 -0.14
CA THR A 482 -28.28 49.54 0.43
C THR A 482 -27.11 50.52 0.58
N ILE A 483 -25.88 50.10 0.28
CA ILE A 483 -24.69 50.97 0.30
C ILE A 483 -24.81 51.99 -0.83
N LYS A 484 -24.65 53.27 -0.51
CA LYS A 484 -24.68 54.35 -1.51
C LYS A 484 -23.49 54.24 -2.45
N ASP A 485 -23.72 54.47 -3.74
CA ASP A 485 -22.64 54.53 -4.72
C ASP A 485 -21.75 55.78 -4.46
N VAL A 486 -20.54 55.52 -3.97
CA VAL A 486 -19.55 56.53 -3.60
C VAL A 486 -18.95 57.22 -4.84
N SER A 487 -19.20 56.70 -6.05
CA SER A 487 -18.75 57.28 -7.32
C SER A 487 -19.11 58.76 -7.48
N SER A 488 -20.32 59.14 -7.04
CA SER A 488 -20.84 60.52 -7.07
C SER A 488 -20.25 61.45 -6.00
N ILE A 489 -19.69 60.89 -4.93
CA ILE A 489 -19.02 61.64 -3.84
C ILE A 489 -17.53 61.78 -4.18
N SER A 490 -16.93 60.78 -4.83
CA SER A 490 -15.56 60.87 -5.32
C SER A 490 -15.36 61.95 -6.38
N SER A 491 -16.35 62.21 -7.24
CA SER A 491 -16.29 63.31 -8.21
C SER A 491 -16.30 64.68 -7.53
N ARG A 492 -17.04 64.84 -6.42
CA ARG A 492 -17.03 66.08 -5.62
C ARG A 492 -15.71 66.30 -4.89
N LEU A 493 -15.08 65.21 -4.46
CA LEU A 493 -13.74 65.23 -3.86
C LEU A 493 -12.69 65.64 -4.91
N GLN A 494 -12.85 65.17 -6.15
CA GLN A 494 -12.02 65.54 -7.30
C GLN A 494 -12.19 67.02 -7.69
N GLU A 495 -13.42 67.55 -7.67
CA GLU A 495 -13.69 68.99 -7.84
C GLU A 495 -13.04 69.84 -6.74
N LEU A 496 -13.10 69.40 -5.47
CA LEU A 496 -12.43 70.08 -4.36
C LEU A 496 -10.90 70.01 -4.50
N GLU A 497 -10.36 68.89 -5.01
CA GLU A 497 -8.95 68.74 -5.36
C GLU A 497 -8.53 69.68 -6.50
N GLU A 498 -9.36 69.86 -7.52
CA GLU A 498 -9.14 70.84 -8.60
C GLU A 498 -9.18 72.29 -8.08
N ILE A 499 -10.06 72.59 -7.13
CA ILE A 499 -10.12 73.91 -6.46
C ILE A 499 -8.87 74.13 -5.59
N ILE A 500 -8.41 73.11 -4.85
CA ILE A 500 -7.18 73.18 -4.05
C ILE A 500 -5.96 73.35 -4.98
N ASN A 501 -5.92 72.62 -6.10
CA ASN A 501 -4.83 72.67 -7.07
C ASN A 501 -4.81 73.99 -7.84
N SER A 502 -5.96 74.54 -8.24
CA SER A 502 -6.02 75.88 -8.84
C SER A 502 -5.61 76.98 -7.85
N SER A 503 -5.94 76.85 -6.57
CA SER A 503 -5.45 77.75 -5.51
C SER A 503 -3.94 77.64 -5.25
N LYS A 504 -3.33 76.50 -5.59
CA LYS A 504 -1.88 76.26 -5.55
C LYS A 504 -1.15 76.76 -6.80
N THR A 505 -1.83 77.11 -7.90
CA THR A 505 -1.15 77.50 -9.17
C THR A 505 -0.44 78.86 -9.16
N GLU A 506 -0.54 79.66 -8.10
CA GLU A 506 0.40 80.78 -7.85
C GLU A 506 1.68 80.36 -7.09
N ILE A 507 1.83 79.06 -6.79
CA ILE A 507 2.97 78.50 -6.07
C ILE A 507 3.66 77.45 -6.97
N THR A 508 4.98 77.51 -6.96
CA THR A 508 5.92 76.79 -7.83
C THR A 508 5.67 75.27 -7.95
N PRO A 509 5.94 74.65 -9.13
CA PRO A 509 5.70 73.22 -9.44
C PRO A 509 6.45 72.16 -8.59
N ASP A 510 7.18 72.56 -7.54
CA ASP A 510 7.97 71.66 -6.68
C ASP A 510 7.16 71.08 -5.48
N ASP A 511 6.09 71.74 -5.02
CA ASP A 511 5.34 71.32 -3.83
C ASP A 511 4.36 70.14 -4.08
N ASP A 512 3.83 69.99 -5.29
CA ASP A 512 2.95 68.86 -5.66
C ASP A 512 3.71 67.52 -5.71
N LYS A 513 4.98 67.58 -6.13
CA LYS A 513 5.88 66.42 -6.10
C LYS A 513 6.18 66.01 -4.66
N LYS A 514 6.33 66.99 -3.76
CA LYS A 514 6.61 66.78 -2.33
C LYS A 514 5.44 66.11 -1.59
N GLU A 515 4.21 66.55 -1.81
CA GLU A 515 3.04 65.92 -1.17
C GLU A 515 2.86 64.46 -1.61
N LYS A 516 3.06 64.17 -2.90
CA LYS A 516 3.07 62.80 -3.43
C LYS A 516 4.16 61.94 -2.78
N LEU A 517 5.37 62.48 -2.63
CA LEU A 517 6.49 61.79 -1.96
C LEU A 517 6.24 61.57 -0.46
N ILE A 518 5.55 62.49 0.23
CA ILE A 518 5.16 62.32 1.65
C ILE A 518 4.11 61.22 1.81
N ALA A 519 3.11 61.18 0.91
CA ALA A 519 2.12 60.11 0.89
C ALA A 519 2.77 58.74 0.59
N GLU A 520 3.65 58.68 -0.40
CA GLU A 520 4.42 57.48 -0.74
C GLU A 520 5.29 57.02 0.45
N ARG A 521 5.96 57.96 1.13
CA ARG A 521 6.75 57.67 2.35
C ARG A 521 5.89 57.02 3.44
N ALA A 522 4.69 57.55 3.69
CA ALA A 522 3.79 57.02 4.73
C ALA A 522 3.34 55.59 4.39
N VAL A 523 3.03 55.31 3.12
CA VAL A 523 2.66 53.97 2.65
C VAL A 523 3.83 52.99 2.80
N ILE A 524 5.05 53.38 2.39
CA ILE A 524 6.24 52.52 2.50
C ILE A 524 6.61 52.27 3.97
N GLN A 525 6.52 53.28 4.84
CA GLN A 525 6.76 53.11 6.28
C GLN A 525 5.75 52.13 6.91
N PHE A 526 4.47 52.21 6.53
CA PHE A 526 3.46 51.26 6.96
C PHE A 526 3.78 49.83 6.49
N GLN A 527 4.16 49.65 5.22
CA GLN A 527 4.55 48.34 4.67
C GLN A 527 5.78 47.75 5.38
N ILE A 528 6.77 48.57 5.74
CA ILE A 528 7.93 48.12 6.52
C ILE A 528 7.50 47.67 7.93
N ILE A 529 6.64 48.43 8.60
CA ILE A 529 6.12 48.08 9.94
C ILE A 529 5.33 46.76 9.89
N ASP A 530 4.49 46.58 8.86
CA ASP A 530 3.70 45.36 8.68
C ASP A 530 4.59 44.13 8.45
N LEU A 531 5.63 44.24 7.61
CA LEU A 531 6.62 43.19 7.40
C LEU A 531 7.43 42.85 8.66
N LEU A 532 7.74 43.85 9.50
CA LEU A 532 8.46 43.65 10.77
C LEU A 532 7.58 43.02 11.86
N ASN A 533 6.26 43.18 11.77
CA ASN A 533 5.30 42.66 12.76
C ASN A 533 4.79 41.24 12.45
N GLN A 534 5.08 40.69 11.27
CA GLN A 534 4.75 39.29 10.96
C GLN A 534 5.63 38.34 11.78
N LYS A 535 5.07 37.77 12.85
CA LYS A 535 5.72 36.66 13.58
C LYS A 535 5.62 35.38 12.75
N PRO A 536 6.71 34.59 12.63
CA PRO A 536 6.64 33.28 11.99
C PRO A 536 5.72 32.36 12.81
N LYS A 537 4.82 31.63 12.14
CA LYS A 537 4.08 30.51 12.76
C LYS A 537 5.12 29.48 13.24
N THR A 538 5.00 29.09 14.50
CA THR A 538 5.96 28.23 15.19
C THR A 538 5.87 26.79 14.69
N VAL A 539 7.01 26.28 14.21
CA VAL A 539 7.31 24.94 13.67
C VAL A 539 7.30 23.84 14.76
N THR A 540 6.73 24.12 15.94
CA THR A 540 7.05 23.46 17.21
C THR A 540 6.36 22.11 17.47
N ASP A 541 5.45 21.66 16.61
CA ASP A 541 4.66 20.44 16.85
C ASP A 541 5.26 19.17 16.19
N TYR A 542 5.94 19.30 15.04
CA TYR A 542 6.42 18.12 14.30
C TYR A 542 7.50 17.32 15.02
N GLU A 543 8.42 17.97 15.74
CA GLU A 543 9.55 17.28 16.38
C GLU A 543 9.10 16.30 17.45
N THR A 544 8.20 16.73 18.33
CA THR A 544 7.62 15.88 19.36
C THR A 544 6.85 14.72 18.76
N LYS A 545 6.04 14.96 17.71
CA LYS A 545 5.29 13.90 17.01
C LYS A 545 6.21 12.87 16.35
N ILE A 546 7.29 13.31 15.71
CA ILE A 546 8.29 12.42 15.10
C ILE A 546 9.03 11.61 16.17
N GLN A 547 9.39 12.23 17.30
CA GLN A 547 10.00 11.54 18.43
C GLN A 547 9.09 10.45 19.00
N LEU A 548 7.81 10.75 19.21
CA LEU A 548 6.82 9.78 19.67
C LEU A 548 6.73 8.57 18.71
N LEU A 549 6.66 8.82 17.40
CA LEU A 549 6.63 7.74 16.41
C LEU A 549 7.92 6.92 16.40
N ASN A 550 9.09 7.54 16.56
CA ASN A 550 10.36 6.81 16.67
C ASN A 550 10.37 5.91 17.91
N SER A 551 10.02 6.45 19.08
CA SER A 551 9.95 5.66 20.33
C SER A 551 8.97 4.49 20.21
N ALA A 552 7.82 4.71 19.57
CA ALA A 552 6.85 3.66 19.32
C ALA A 552 7.42 2.57 18.39
N ILE A 553 8.09 2.95 17.29
CA ILE A 553 8.71 2.01 16.35
C ILE A 553 9.83 1.19 17.04
N GLU A 554 10.67 1.83 17.85
CA GLU A 554 11.76 1.17 18.58
C GLU A 554 11.22 0.13 19.56
N LYS A 555 10.28 0.52 20.43
CA LYS A 555 9.64 -0.41 21.39
C LYS A 555 8.93 -1.58 20.70
N LEU A 556 8.18 -1.31 19.63
CA LEU A 556 7.54 -2.38 18.85
C LEU A 556 8.55 -3.30 18.17
N SER A 557 9.70 -2.75 17.74
CA SER A 557 10.77 -3.54 17.12
C SER A 557 11.42 -4.48 18.13
N GLU A 558 11.67 -4.02 19.35
CA GLU A 558 12.18 -4.84 20.46
C GLU A 558 11.19 -5.98 20.80
N GLU A 559 9.90 -5.65 20.94
CA GLU A 559 8.85 -6.65 21.20
C GLU A 559 8.71 -7.65 20.05
N ARG A 560 8.77 -7.19 18.80
CA ARG A 560 8.77 -8.06 17.61
C ARG A 560 9.91 -9.07 17.65
N LEU A 561 11.10 -8.66 18.07
CA LEU A 561 12.25 -9.57 18.16
C LEU A 561 12.05 -10.60 19.26
N SER A 562 11.52 -10.20 20.42
CA SER A 562 11.18 -11.11 21.51
C SER A 562 10.16 -12.16 21.08
N LEU A 563 9.05 -11.71 20.46
CA LEU A 563 7.99 -12.59 19.94
C LEU A 563 8.46 -13.46 18.77
N GLY A 564 9.27 -12.90 17.88
CA GLY A 564 9.78 -13.52 16.66
C GLY A 564 11.03 -14.39 16.86
N ALA A 565 11.70 -14.34 18.01
CA ALA A 565 12.97 -15.03 18.26
C ALA A 565 12.89 -16.53 17.95
N ARG A 566 11.77 -17.18 18.28
CA ARG A 566 11.56 -18.60 17.98
C ARG A 566 11.56 -18.88 16.47
N VAL A 567 10.89 -18.04 15.69
CA VAL A 567 10.79 -18.18 14.23
C VAL A 567 12.13 -17.89 13.57
N ILE A 568 12.78 -16.80 13.97
CA ILE A 568 14.08 -16.38 13.44
C ILE A 568 15.17 -17.42 13.73
N ASN A 569 15.29 -17.89 14.98
CA ASN A 569 16.29 -18.89 15.35
C ASN A 569 16.09 -20.22 14.61
N ARG A 570 14.83 -20.64 14.41
CA ARG A 570 14.52 -21.84 13.63
C ARG A 570 14.93 -21.67 12.17
N LEU A 571 14.61 -20.53 11.57
CA LEU A 571 14.98 -20.24 10.20
C LEU A 571 16.51 -20.19 10.02
N SER A 572 17.22 -19.49 10.90
CA SER A 572 18.69 -19.46 10.91
C SER A 572 19.31 -20.85 10.97
N LYS A 573 18.74 -21.74 11.78
CA LYS A 573 19.19 -23.13 11.86
C LYS A 573 18.92 -23.90 10.56
N LEU A 574 17.69 -23.86 10.04
CA LEU A 574 17.33 -24.49 8.76
C LEU A 574 18.23 -24.00 7.62
N MET A 575 18.49 -22.69 7.56
CA MET A 575 19.40 -22.10 6.58
C MET A 575 20.82 -22.61 6.71
N THR A 576 21.33 -22.74 7.93
CA THR A 576 22.67 -23.28 8.17
C THR A 576 22.76 -24.74 7.70
N ASP A 577 21.76 -25.55 8.05
CA ASP A 577 21.69 -26.97 7.70
C ASP A 577 21.59 -27.15 6.17
N GLU A 578 20.72 -26.38 5.50
CA GLU A 578 20.57 -26.45 4.05
C GLU A 578 21.82 -25.97 3.32
N ILE A 579 22.42 -24.84 3.69
CA ILE A 579 23.65 -24.34 3.05
C ILE A 579 24.78 -25.38 3.11
N GLN A 580 24.94 -26.05 4.25
CA GLN A 580 25.93 -27.11 4.41
C GLN A 580 25.57 -28.35 3.57
N ALA A 581 24.29 -28.71 3.52
CA ALA A 581 23.80 -29.80 2.66
C ALA A 581 24.01 -29.50 1.16
N LEU A 582 23.96 -28.23 0.75
CA LEU A 582 24.26 -27.76 -0.61
C LEU A 582 25.76 -27.70 -0.93
N GLY A 583 26.63 -28.07 0.03
CA GLY A 583 28.07 -28.20 -0.17
C GLY A 583 28.89 -26.96 0.22
N LEU A 584 28.27 -25.88 0.73
CA LEU A 584 28.97 -24.68 1.21
C LEU A 584 29.43 -24.88 2.65
N LYS A 585 30.34 -25.85 2.86
CA LYS A 585 30.83 -26.23 4.20
C LYS A 585 31.70 -25.15 4.88
N SER A 586 32.17 -24.17 4.11
CA SER A 586 32.85 -22.97 4.62
C SER A 586 31.94 -22.10 5.49
N ILE A 587 30.63 -22.14 5.25
CA ILE A 587 29.64 -21.41 6.03
C ILE A 587 29.24 -22.27 7.24
N THR A 588 29.61 -21.79 8.42
CA THR A 588 29.41 -22.52 9.69
C THR A 588 28.12 -22.14 10.41
N GLU A 589 27.60 -20.94 10.14
CA GLU A 589 26.46 -20.37 10.85
C GLU A 589 25.78 -19.31 9.98
N VAL A 590 24.45 -19.27 10.01
CA VAL A 590 23.64 -18.21 9.41
C VAL A 590 22.88 -17.46 10.49
N LYS A 591 23.03 -16.14 10.51
CA LYS A 591 22.32 -15.25 11.44
C LYS A 591 21.42 -14.30 10.68
N ILE A 592 20.26 -14.00 11.25
CA ILE A 592 19.38 -12.93 10.78
C ILE A 592 19.40 -11.85 11.86
N ASP A 593 19.71 -10.61 11.48
CA ASP A 593 19.73 -9.49 12.41
C ASP A 593 18.35 -8.83 12.61
N ASP A 594 18.30 -7.81 13.46
CA ASP A 594 17.07 -7.10 13.81
C ASP A 594 16.45 -6.33 12.63
N ASN A 595 17.26 -6.06 11.61
CA ASN A 595 16.86 -5.42 10.36
C ASN A 595 16.47 -6.43 9.28
N PHE A 596 16.40 -7.72 9.63
CA PHE A 596 16.13 -8.83 8.71
C PHE A 596 17.19 -8.97 7.61
N GLU A 597 18.44 -8.60 7.89
CA GLU A 597 19.59 -8.90 7.05
C GLU A 597 20.14 -10.29 7.38
N VAL A 598 20.39 -11.07 6.33
CA VAL A 598 20.99 -12.41 6.46
C VAL A 598 22.51 -12.29 6.37
N GLN A 599 23.18 -12.78 7.40
CA GLN A 599 24.63 -12.81 7.54
C GLN A 599 25.13 -14.25 7.62
N TYR A 600 26.22 -14.54 6.93
CA TYR A 600 26.82 -15.86 6.80
C TYR A 600 28.20 -15.85 7.46
N LYS A 601 28.46 -16.78 8.36
CA LYS A 601 29.74 -16.87 9.06
C LYS A 601 30.72 -17.75 8.29
N GLN A 602 31.78 -17.13 7.78
CA GLN A 602 32.85 -17.77 7.04
C GLN A 602 34.20 -17.35 7.67
N ASP A 603 35.04 -18.33 8.00
CA ASP A 603 36.37 -18.09 8.59
C ASP A 603 36.36 -17.18 9.85
N ASN A 604 35.31 -17.29 10.67
CA ASN A 604 34.99 -16.48 11.86
C ASN A 604 34.47 -15.06 11.62
N ASP A 605 34.42 -14.57 10.38
CA ASP A 605 33.82 -13.28 10.03
C ASP A 605 32.42 -13.45 9.44
N TYR A 606 31.54 -12.46 9.66
CA TYR A 606 30.23 -12.44 9.03
C TYR A 606 30.29 -11.68 7.71
N ILE A 607 29.86 -12.35 6.64
CA ILE A 607 29.71 -11.78 5.30
C ILE A 607 28.23 -11.69 4.93
N THR A 608 27.91 -10.80 4.00
CA THR A 608 26.59 -10.70 3.38
C THR A 608 26.52 -11.56 2.12
N PHE A 609 25.31 -11.80 1.61
CA PHE A 609 25.10 -12.62 0.40
C PHE A 609 25.93 -12.15 -0.80
N GLU A 610 26.04 -10.83 -1.01
CA GLU A 610 26.78 -10.23 -2.13
C GLU A 610 28.29 -10.55 -2.09
N ASN A 611 28.80 -10.88 -0.89
CA ASN A 611 30.19 -11.23 -0.65
C ASN A 611 30.44 -12.75 -0.66
N ILE A 612 29.40 -13.56 -0.85
CA ILE A 612 29.56 -14.99 -1.16
C ILE A 612 30.09 -15.08 -2.60
N ALA A 613 30.98 -16.04 -2.86
CA ALA A 613 31.52 -16.27 -4.20
C ALA A 613 30.37 -16.39 -5.23
N GLU A 614 30.51 -15.78 -6.40
CA GLU A 614 29.47 -15.81 -7.45
C GLU A 614 29.00 -17.24 -7.75
N GLY A 615 29.94 -18.19 -7.75
CA GLY A 615 29.66 -19.62 -7.89
C GLY A 615 29.13 -20.35 -6.64
N GLU A 616 28.65 -19.63 -5.64
CA GLU A 616 28.04 -20.20 -4.43
C GLU A 616 26.72 -19.48 -4.10
N GLN A 617 26.49 -18.29 -4.67
CA GLN A 617 25.31 -17.47 -4.46
C GLN A 617 24.00 -18.17 -4.84
N LEU A 618 23.96 -18.91 -5.97
CA LEU A 618 22.75 -19.61 -6.37
C LEU A 618 22.35 -20.71 -5.37
N ARG A 619 23.33 -21.45 -4.85
CA ARG A 619 23.11 -22.45 -3.79
C ARG A 619 22.62 -21.77 -2.52
N ALA A 620 23.31 -20.74 -2.04
CA ALA A 620 22.87 -19.99 -0.86
C ALA A 620 21.43 -19.44 -1.01
N LYS A 621 21.07 -18.97 -2.22
CA LYS A 621 19.73 -18.48 -2.54
C LYS A 621 18.69 -19.60 -2.54
N ILE A 622 18.99 -20.75 -3.12
CA ILE A 622 18.11 -21.94 -3.07
C ILE A 622 17.92 -22.39 -1.61
N ALA A 623 19.00 -22.50 -0.83
CA ALA A 623 18.93 -22.84 0.59
C ALA A 623 18.03 -21.86 1.37
N PHE A 624 18.14 -20.57 1.10
CA PHE A 624 17.29 -19.55 1.71
C PHE A 624 15.79 -19.81 1.45
N TYR A 625 15.38 -19.97 0.19
CA TYR A 625 13.95 -20.19 -0.14
C TYR A 625 13.45 -21.56 0.32
N LEU A 626 14.29 -22.59 0.27
CA LEU A 626 13.95 -23.91 0.83
C LEU A 626 13.75 -23.83 2.33
N SER A 627 14.59 -23.09 3.05
CA SER A 627 14.46 -22.93 4.50
C SER A 627 13.17 -22.21 4.88
N LEU A 628 12.74 -21.22 4.08
CA LEU A 628 11.42 -20.60 4.24
C LEU A 628 10.27 -21.58 4.04
N ILE A 629 10.37 -22.46 3.04
CA ILE A 629 9.36 -23.49 2.77
C ILE A 629 9.36 -24.55 3.88
N GLN A 630 10.53 -24.97 4.37
CA GLN A 630 10.68 -25.93 5.47
C GLN A 630 10.14 -25.36 6.79
N LEU A 631 10.35 -24.07 7.04
CA LEU A 631 9.79 -23.40 8.20
C LEU A 631 8.26 -23.53 8.26
N ASP A 632 7.61 -23.45 7.10
CA ASP A 632 6.18 -23.69 6.95
C ASP A 632 5.82 -25.18 7.11
N ILE A 633 6.50 -26.07 6.40
CA ILE A 633 6.20 -27.51 6.43
C ILE A 633 6.41 -28.13 7.83
N GLU A 634 7.55 -27.85 8.47
CA GLU A 634 7.98 -28.54 9.70
C GLU A 634 7.45 -27.85 10.98
N PHE A 635 7.21 -26.54 10.91
CA PHE A 635 6.87 -25.74 12.09
C PHE A 635 5.57 -24.95 11.95
N ASN A 636 4.87 -25.07 10.83
CA ASN A 636 3.65 -24.33 10.50
C ASN A 636 3.85 -22.80 10.62
N PHE A 637 5.04 -22.32 10.23
CA PHE A 637 5.42 -20.92 10.32
C PHE A 637 5.75 -20.29 8.96
N GLY A 638 5.36 -19.02 8.79
CA GLY A 638 5.59 -18.27 7.57
C GLY A 638 4.45 -18.39 6.57
N ARG A 639 4.61 -17.76 5.40
CA ARG A 639 3.52 -17.56 4.44
C ARG A 639 3.90 -17.85 2.99
N HIS A 640 5.00 -18.57 2.78
CA HIS A 640 5.45 -18.91 1.44
C HIS A 640 4.47 -19.88 0.75
N THR A 641 4.24 -19.73 -0.55
CA THR A 641 3.21 -20.51 -1.28
C THR A 641 3.63 -21.94 -1.64
N ARG A 642 4.82 -22.35 -1.19
CA ARG A 642 5.50 -23.63 -1.52
C ARG A 642 5.71 -23.89 -3.03
N LEU A 643 5.58 -22.85 -3.86
CA LEU A 643 5.93 -22.86 -5.28
C LEU A 643 7.22 -22.07 -5.47
N LEU A 644 8.18 -22.64 -6.18
CA LEU A 644 9.39 -21.95 -6.62
C LEU A 644 9.60 -22.19 -8.12
N ILE A 645 10.01 -21.17 -8.86
CA ILE A 645 10.32 -21.23 -10.28
C ILE A 645 11.73 -20.66 -10.47
N ILE A 646 12.64 -21.47 -10.99
CA ILE A 646 14.04 -21.14 -11.20
C ILE A 646 14.30 -21.09 -12.71
N ASP A 647 14.49 -19.89 -13.25
CA ASP A 647 14.78 -19.68 -14.66
C ASP A 647 16.29 -19.54 -14.89
N SER A 648 16.89 -20.63 -15.40
CA SER A 648 18.29 -20.73 -15.84
C SER A 648 19.33 -20.70 -14.71
N PRO A 649 19.58 -21.83 -14.02
CA PRO A 649 20.64 -21.92 -13.00
C PRO A 649 22.08 -21.86 -13.57
N GLY A 650 22.26 -22.05 -14.89
CA GLY A 650 23.57 -22.36 -15.49
C GLY A 650 24.37 -21.20 -16.09
N LYS A 651 23.93 -19.94 -15.99
CA LYS A 651 24.72 -18.83 -16.55
C LYS A 651 25.96 -18.46 -15.72
N GLU A 652 26.03 -18.91 -14.46
CA GLU A 652 27.02 -18.43 -13.49
C GLU A 652 28.04 -19.48 -13.03
N GLU A 653 27.91 -20.77 -13.38
CA GLU A 653 28.83 -21.81 -12.90
C GLU A 653 29.06 -22.94 -13.92
N ALA A 654 30.24 -22.95 -14.53
CA ALA A 654 30.66 -23.90 -15.55
C ALA A 654 31.54 -25.05 -15.02
N ASP A 655 31.49 -25.37 -13.72
CA ASP A 655 32.26 -26.49 -13.15
C ASP A 655 31.44 -27.79 -13.10
N LYS A 656 32.02 -28.91 -13.56
CA LYS A 656 31.38 -30.24 -13.52
C LYS A 656 31.12 -30.71 -12.09
N LYS A 657 32.01 -30.39 -11.14
CA LYS A 657 31.80 -30.74 -9.72
C LYS A 657 30.59 -30.05 -9.11
N TYR A 658 30.26 -28.86 -9.61
CA TYR A 658 29.09 -28.11 -9.17
C TYR A 658 27.79 -28.75 -9.66
N LEU A 659 27.72 -29.15 -10.94
CA LEU A 659 26.55 -29.81 -11.50
C LEU A 659 26.24 -31.13 -10.79
N ASP A 660 27.27 -31.92 -10.44
CA ASP A 660 27.09 -33.14 -9.64
C ASP A 660 26.54 -32.84 -8.24
N GLY A 661 27.02 -31.79 -7.58
CA GLY A 661 26.49 -31.34 -6.28
C GLY A 661 25.04 -30.88 -6.36
N LEU A 662 24.71 -30.03 -7.35
CA LEU A 662 23.34 -29.58 -7.59
C LEU A 662 22.39 -30.75 -7.91
N SER A 663 22.86 -31.75 -8.65
CA SER A 663 22.10 -32.96 -8.96
C SER A 663 21.70 -33.73 -7.70
N GLN A 664 22.66 -33.95 -6.79
CA GLN A 664 22.42 -34.62 -5.50
C GLN A 664 21.45 -33.82 -4.63
N VAL A 665 21.59 -32.51 -4.63
CA VAL A 665 20.71 -31.58 -3.92
C VAL A 665 19.28 -31.69 -4.43
N LEU A 666 19.08 -31.59 -5.73
CA LEU A 666 17.74 -31.66 -6.33
C LEU A 666 17.08 -33.01 -6.04
N ASN A 667 17.83 -34.11 -6.14
CA ASN A 667 17.34 -35.43 -5.76
C ASN A 667 16.98 -35.54 -4.27
N SER A 668 17.79 -34.96 -3.39
CA SER A 668 17.51 -34.91 -1.95
C SER A 668 16.24 -34.12 -1.66
N ILE A 669 16.07 -32.95 -2.27
CA ILE A 669 14.87 -32.12 -2.11
C ILE A 669 13.64 -32.85 -2.64
N ASP A 670 13.72 -33.43 -3.84
CA ASP A 670 12.59 -34.17 -4.42
C ASP A 670 12.22 -35.37 -3.53
N SER A 671 13.20 -36.10 -3.01
CA SER A 671 12.94 -37.25 -2.11
C SER A 671 12.33 -36.84 -0.77
N ARG A 672 12.78 -35.71 -0.18
CA ARG A 672 12.31 -35.23 1.13
C ARG A 672 10.96 -34.52 1.06
N TYR A 673 10.70 -33.79 -0.02
CA TYR A 673 9.62 -32.79 -0.06
C TYR A 673 8.71 -32.89 -1.29
N SER A 674 8.79 -33.97 -2.10
CA SER A 674 8.00 -34.11 -3.34
C SER A 674 6.53 -33.77 -3.13
N ASP A 675 5.90 -34.28 -2.06
CA ASP A 675 4.46 -34.12 -1.81
C ASP A 675 4.09 -32.79 -1.13
N TYR A 676 5.07 -31.97 -0.75
CA TYR A 676 4.86 -30.76 0.05
C TYR A 676 5.16 -29.46 -0.69
N LEU A 677 5.95 -29.49 -1.77
CA LEU A 677 6.32 -28.30 -2.53
C LEU A 677 6.35 -28.57 -4.04
N GLN A 678 6.38 -27.51 -4.85
CA GLN A 678 6.63 -27.61 -6.28
C GLN A 678 7.77 -26.68 -6.68
N ILE A 679 8.78 -27.22 -7.37
CA ILE A 679 9.86 -26.43 -7.97
C ILE A 679 9.83 -26.62 -9.48
N LEU A 680 9.76 -25.54 -10.25
CA LEU A 680 9.85 -25.56 -11.71
C LEU A 680 11.22 -25.04 -12.13
N ILE A 681 12.06 -25.87 -12.75
CA ILE A 681 13.41 -25.51 -13.15
C ILE A 681 13.51 -25.48 -14.66
N GLY A 682 13.94 -24.37 -15.24
CA GLY A 682 14.30 -24.27 -16.65
C GLY A 682 15.80 -24.21 -16.80
N THR A 683 16.42 -25.16 -17.50
CA THR A 683 17.87 -25.22 -17.67
C THR A 683 18.28 -25.49 -19.11
N ALA A 684 19.46 -25.01 -19.50
CA ALA A 684 20.13 -25.39 -20.74
C ALA A 684 21.17 -26.50 -20.53
N GLU A 685 21.47 -26.84 -19.28
CA GLU A 685 22.46 -27.85 -18.94
C GLU A 685 21.89 -29.25 -19.14
N ARG A 686 22.18 -29.84 -20.31
CA ARG A 686 21.78 -31.21 -20.64
C ARG A 686 22.44 -32.27 -19.77
N GLN A 687 23.53 -31.94 -19.07
CA GLN A 687 24.16 -32.80 -18.07
C GLN A 687 23.22 -33.12 -16.90
N LEU A 688 22.18 -32.30 -16.69
CA LEU A 688 21.15 -32.55 -15.68
C LEU A 688 20.07 -33.53 -16.14
N SER A 689 20.15 -34.08 -17.36
CA SER A 689 19.18 -35.05 -17.85
C SER A 689 19.32 -36.41 -17.15
N GLY A 690 18.18 -36.97 -16.74
CA GLY A 690 18.08 -38.28 -16.11
C GLY A 690 18.14 -38.25 -14.59
N ILE A 691 18.23 -37.06 -13.98
CA ILE A 691 18.36 -36.90 -12.53
C ILE A 691 17.02 -37.06 -11.83
N LEU A 692 15.99 -36.37 -12.32
CA LEU A 692 14.70 -36.24 -11.64
C LEU A 692 13.62 -37.05 -12.33
N LYS A 693 12.62 -37.49 -11.55
CA LYS A 693 11.46 -38.23 -12.05
C LYS A 693 10.63 -37.40 -13.05
N ASN A 694 10.39 -36.13 -12.73
CA ASN A 694 9.54 -35.24 -13.51
C ASN A 694 10.41 -34.33 -14.40
N GLN A 695 10.96 -34.88 -15.47
CA GLN A 695 11.78 -34.11 -16.42
C GLN A 695 11.21 -34.16 -17.84
N LYS A 696 11.31 -33.04 -18.56
CA LYS A 696 11.00 -32.92 -19.98
C LYS A 696 12.24 -32.38 -20.70
N GLU A 697 12.86 -33.23 -21.51
CA GLU A 697 13.96 -32.86 -22.39
C GLU A 697 13.46 -32.66 -23.82
N PHE A 698 13.81 -31.53 -24.41
CA PHE A 698 13.58 -31.21 -25.82
C PHE A 698 14.85 -31.50 -26.62
N ALA A 699 14.70 -31.92 -27.88
CA ALA A 699 15.85 -32.23 -28.74
C ALA A 699 16.75 -31.00 -28.96
N ILE A 700 17.97 -31.25 -29.42
CA ILE A 700 18.89 -30.16 -29.78
C ILE A 700 18.24 -29.33 -30.88
N ASP A 701 18.32 -28.01 -30.72
CA ASP A 701 17.69 -27.00 -31.59
C ASP A 701 16.16 -26.95 -31.62
N GLU A 702 15.47 -27.82 -30.89
CA GLU A 702 14.00 -27.82 -30.81
C GLU A 702 13.49 -26.64 -29.98
N TYR A 703 12.43 -25.98 -30.46
CA TYR A 703 11.70 -24.98 -29.69
C TYR A 703 10.73 -25.67 -28.75
N VAL A 704 10.61 -25.13 -27.54
CA VAL A 704 9.67 -25.64 -26.54
C VAL A 704 8.22 -25.47 -27.02
N PHE A 705 7.92 -24.37 -27.71
CA PHE A 705 6.64 -24.12 -28.39
C PHE A 705 6.82 -23.18 -29.59
#